data_AF-A0A1H8NHV2-F1
#
_entry.id   AF-A0A1H8NHV2-F1
#
_cell.length_a   1.000
_cell.length_b   1.000
_cell.length_c   1.000
_cell.angle_alpha   90.00
_cell.angle_beta   90.00
_cell.angle_gamma   90.00
#
_symmetry.space_group_name_H-M   'P 1'
#
loop_
_entity.id
_entity.type
_entity.pdbx_description
1 polymer ?
#
loop_
_entity_poly.entity_id
_entity_poly.type
_entity_poly.pdbx_seq_one_letter_code
_entity_poly.pdbx_strand_id
1 'polypeptide(L)'
;MPNASSGPSAPLTPGIQGPGNGEAKLAPSVTPQQMAEYYNFPLHGKNVPTEAIGLVEPGAGDYSPSPGQTLAQLVGGYRSAVLLDANVTVIGVEGGGFSSTTIAGGGSSERALDVGVATAVNPNSTLILYAGSGGNLGAQSDAFTAYQSAIWDQVNHPSVVSSSYKFSTDLPHPQSPFMLAARELFIDAALKNISVFSSAGDGGSSYALATGGESVSNTRSSPYGVVVGGSSLSLEQYAAADSSLTDVFNPAIQGNVAMLWELVQGGLTAMPVANSNDWFVETTWNHYVVDGVPVLNANGTWTPGNFGSNYTGSDAGNGGVDFTRPMPWYQDALLHLTPPTTTDGTDAHGRGVPDVAAPAGGNLFYTVPNSNFVGTGPDGGTSAATPFWASLAVQVNAIFADQGLPKLGYMTDLLYVAAAIAPGSFNDVTVGNNVSSYLNGNATGDVYDAGGQQIVPTGHGYYAGPGYDLTTGLGSPNGTLLARTLTAIGHAQYFFDEDPIISGSASSGWTSGADQSLLLQTMSGNGATVHFSEGAEGFTFASAATAQFAWTSRLALQVLQDDFDPNLVRLFDKYGQGNLGDTVLGAGEKLAVTIDGSHAEAWSARLTDQFGFADFQTTTGALRVARPAAVAETAGAADDTIAIVRVRQNGENNVALSFYRVDDLDGAIGGLRPGDAAYAGAAQGRAYQLTTGGTSLAGPGYGNLEHAGLRNVDAGDIIAFKLMNNTTGAVFWGVAQGNETVGGRHVGHLWNYGLNTWGFEDMSGGGDRDYNDLVFSLDFTSASGHGWLV
;
A
#
# COMPACT_ATOMS: atom_id res chain seq x y z
N MET A 1 34.18 1.45 -5.40
CA MET A 1 33.25 1.69 -6.52
C MET A 1 33.93 1.30 -7.81
N PRO A 2 33.24 0.62 -8.75
CA PRO A 2 33.76 0.41 -10.10
C PRO A 2 34.06 1.75 -10.77
N ASN A 3 35.01 1.75 -11.69
CA ASN A 3 35.44 2.94 -12.42
C ASN A 3 34.31 3.42 -13.38
N ALA A 4 33.62 4.50 -13.01
CA ALA A 4 32.40 5.01 -13.64
C ALA A 4 32.59 5.77 -14.97
N SER A 5 33.57 5.40 -15.81
CA SER A 5 33.94 6.22 -16.97
C SER A 5 33.42 5.74 -18.33
N SER A 6 32.45 4.80 -18.40
CA SER A 6 32.05 4.24 -19.72
C SER A 6 30.60 3.76 -19.86
N GLY A 7 29.63 4.31 -19.13
CA GLY A 7 28.21 4.06 -19.43
C GLY A 7 27.80 4.69 -20.76
N PRO A 8 26.89 4.09 -21.56
CA PRO A 8 26.33 4.74 -22.74
C PRO A 8 25.49 5.96 -22.30
N SER A 9 25.58 7.07 -23.02
CA SER A 9 24.71 8.23 -22.77
C SER A 9 23.27 7.96 -23.20
N ALA A 10 22.30 8.47 -22.45
CA ALA A 10 20.88 8.41 -22.77
C ALA A 10 20.37 9.82 -23.15
N PRO A 11 19.93 10.04 -24.40
CA PRO A 11 19.31 11.32 -24.77
C PRO A 11 17.98 11.50 -24.03
N LEU A 12 17.76 12.68 -23.48
CA LEU A 12 16.50 13.09 -22.85
C LEU A 12 15.67 13.93 -23.80
N THR A 13 14.35 13.69 -23.78
CA THR A 13 13.38 14.47 -24.55
C THR A 13 13.13 15.83 -23.89
N PRO A 14 13.03 16.94 -24.67
CA PRO A 14 12.61 18.23 -24.12
C PRO A 14 11.25 18.15 -23.43
N GLY A 15 11.08 18.87 -22.32
CA GLY A 15 9.88 18.89 -21.51
C GLY A 15 10.00 18.13 -20.19
N ILE A 16 8.86 17.77 -19.62
CA ILE A 16 8.74 17.07 -18.34
C ILE A 16 9.22 15.62 -18.49
N GLN A 17 9.98 15.11 -17.53
CA GLN A 17 10.53 13.75 -17.57
C GLN A 17 9.61 12.68 -16.93
N GLY A 18 8.69 13.08 -16.04
CA GLY A 18 7.67 12.19 -15.45
C GLY A 18 6.25 12.65 -15.78
N PRO A 19 5.36 11.79 -16.33
CA PRO A 19 3.96 12.14 -16.52
C PRO A 19 3.31 12.56 -15.21
N GLY A 20 2.39 13.52 -15.23
CA GLY A 20 1.71 14.01 -14.03
C GLY A 20 2.56 14.94 -13.18
N ASN A 21 3.63 15.52 -13.73
CA ASN A 21 4.52 16.45 -13.03
C ASN A 21 4.57 17.86 -13.66
N GLY A 22 3.62 18.20 -14.53
CA GLY A 22 2.89 19.46 -14.35
C GLY A 22 3.04 20.69 -15.22
N GLU A 23 2.23 21.72 -15.00
CA GLU A 23 1.48 22.23 -13.82
C GLU A 23 2.31 22.77 -12.66
N ALA A 24 3.64 22.69 -12.75
CA ALA A 24 4.58 23.43 -11.90
C ALA A 24 4.36 24.96 -11.87
N LYS A 25 3.73 25.54 -12.90
CA LYS A 25 3.61 27.01 -13.04
C LYS A 25 2.66 27.66 -12.05
N LEU A 26 1.75 26.90 -11.44
CA LEU A 26 0.79 27.41 -10.45
C LEU A 26 1.00 26.83 -9.05
N ALA A 27 1.79 25.74 -8.91
CA ALA A 27 2.00 25.01 -7.66
C ALA A 27 0.70 24.85 -6.84
N PRO A 28 -0.37 24.29 -7.46
CA PRO A 28 -1.64 24.13 -6.77
C PRO A 28 -1.45 23.31 -5.49
N SER A 29 -2.10 23.72 -4.42
CA SER A 29 -1.96 23.07 -3.12
C SER A 29 -3.28 22.95 -2.39
N VAL A 30 -3.38 21.89 -1.58
CA VAL A 30 -4.50 21.65 -0.65
C VAL A 30 -3.98 21.59 0.78
N THR A 31 -4.87 21.70 1.77
CA THR A 31 -4.43 21.53 3.16
C THR A 31 -4.05 20.06 3.41
N PRO A 32 -3.14 19.76 4.35
CA PRO A 32 -2.81 18.37 4.69
C PRO A 32 -4.03 17.54 5.13
N GLN A 33 -5.06 18.18 5.71
CA GLN A 33 -6.31 17.49 6.06
C GLN A 33 -7.08 17.05 4.83
N GLN A 34 -7.18 17.92 3.81
CA GLN A 34 -7.81 17.57 2.55
C GLN A 34 -6.99 16.51 1.79
N MET A 35 -5.66 16.55 1.90
CA MET A 35 -4.84 15.43 1.43
C MET A 35 -5.23 14.14 2.17
N ALA A 36 -5.31 14.15 3.50
CA ALA A 36 -5.71 12.97 4.28
C ALA A 36 -7.12 12.43 3.91
N GLU A 37 -8.03 13.31 3.49
CA GLU A 37 -9.34 12.94 2.95
C GLU A 37 -9.22 12.17 1.63
N TYR A 38 -8.42 12.65 0.66
CA TYR A 38 -8.17 11.95 -0.61
C TYR A 38 -7.57 10.54 -0.43
N TYR A 39 -6.82 10.31 0.65
CA TYR A 39 -6.22 9.00 0.99
C TYR A 39 -7.03 8.22 2.02
N ASN A 40 -8.30 8.60 2.26
CA ASN A 40 -9.23 7.88 3.14
C ASN A 40 -8.68 7.63 4.56
N PHE A 41 -8.02 8.63 5.18
CA PHE A 41 -7.51 8.49 6.55
C PHE A 41 -8.66 8.23 7.55
N PRO A 42 -8.57 7.19 8.39
CA PRO A 42 -9.74 6.64 9.11
C PRO A 42 -10.31 7.58 10.19
N LEU A 43 -9.48 8.50 10.71
CA LEU A 43 -9.89 9.48 11.72
C LEU A 43 -9.99 10.90 11.16
N HIS A 44 -9.91 11.08 9.83
CA HIS A 44 -10.13 12.39 9.22
C HIS A 44 -11.47 13.00 9.67
N GLY A 45 -11.46 14.27 10.05
CA GLY A 45 -12.63 15.00 10.53
C GLY A 45 -13.16 14.57 11.91
N LYS A 46 -12.56 13.55 12.56
CA LYS A 46 -12.98 13.07 13.88
C LYS A 46 -12.13 13.70 14.99
N ASN A 47 -12.77 14.06 16.11
CA ASN A 47 -12.07 14.59 17.27
C ASN A 47 -11.56 13.47 18.19
N VAL A 48 -10.56 12.71 17.73
CA VAL A 48 -9.96 11.59 18.46
C VAL A 48 -8.58 11.97 19.00
N PRO A 49 -8.29 11.78 20.29
CA PRO A 49 -6.94 11.93 20.83
C PRO A 49 -6.00 10.89 20.23
N THR A 50 -4.87 11.35 19.68
CA THR A 50 -3.79 10.49 19.18
C THR A 50 -2.54 10.70 20.01
N GLU A 51 -1.64 9.71 19.99
CA GLU A 51 -0.40 9.78 20.75
C GLU A 51 0.58 10.84 20.21
N ALA A 52 1.70 11.05 20.90
CA ALA A 52 2.70 12.03 20.48
C ALA A 52 3.48 11.56 19.24
N ILE A 53 3.71 12.49 18.31
CA ILE A 53 4.52 12.29 17.11
C ILE A 53 5.89 12.93 17.35
N GLY A 54 6.94 12.13 17.22
CA GLY A 54 8.32 12.60 17.22
C GLY A 54 8.77 13.03 15.82
N LEU A 55 9.31 14.23 15.69
CA LEU A 55 9.91 14.74 14.47
C LEU A 55 11.41 14.93 14.69
N VAL A 56 12.21 14.31 13.82
CA VAL A 56 13.68 14.44 13.84
C VAL A 56 14.05 15.75 13.15
N GLU A 57 14.49 16.74 13.91
CA GLU A 57 14.73 18.13 13.46
C GLU A 57 16.13 18.61 13.86
N PRO A 58 17.21 18.04 13.29
CA PRO A 58 18.56 18.15 13.82
C PRO A 58 19.03 19.60 13.96
N GLY A 59 19.37 20.01 15.18
CA GLY A 59 19.92 21.33 15.49
C GLY A 59 18.89 22.46 15.56
N ALA A 60 17.63 22.23 15.16
CA ALA A 60 16.57 23.23 15.20
C ALA A 60 15.64 23.08 16.42
N GLY A 61 15.21 21.86 16.76
CA GLY A 61 14.27 21.62 17.87
C GLY A 61 13.05 22.53 17.82
N ASP A 62 12.63 23.08 18.97
CA ASP A 62 11.50 24.03 19.04
C ASP A 62 11.89 25.51 18.90
N TYR A 63 13.11 25.80 18.41
CA TYR A 63 13.59 27.17 18.22
C TYR A 63 12.57 28.04 17.49
N SER A 64 12.20 29.18 18.08
CA SER A 64 11.28 30.12 17.44
C SER A 64 12.01 31.07 16.48
N PRO A 65 11.63 31.10 15.19
CA PRO A 65 12.20 32.02 14.22
C PRO A 65 11.67 33.46 14.34
N SER A 66 10.60 33.68 15.12
CA SER A 66 9.94 34.99 15.24
C SER A 66 10.10 35.55 16.67
N PRO A 67 10.84 36.67 16.85
CA PRO A 67 11.06 37.25 18.17
C PRO A 67 9.76 37.57 18.90
N GLY A 68 9.64 37.12 20.15
CA GLY A 68 8.49 37.40 21.01
C GLY A 68 7.32 36.42 20.87
N GLN A 69 7.43 35.40 20.01
CA GLN A 69 6.47 34.29 19.93
C GLN A 69 7.19 32.97 20.19
N THR A 70 6.51 32.03 20.84
CA THR A 70 6.94 30.62 20.92
C THR A 70 6.63 29.90 19.62
N LEU A 71 7.32 28.80 19.33
CA LEU A 71 7.00 27.98 18.14
C LEU A 71 5.55 27.48 18.19
N ALA A 72 5.06 27.04 19.35
CA ALA A 72 3.65 26.63 19.52
C ALA A 72 2.65 27.73 19.12
N GLN A 73 2.92 29.00 19.44
CA GLN A 73 2.07 30.12 19.01
C GLN A 73 2.09 30.34 17.49
N LEU A 74 3.25 30.13 16.84
CA LEU A 74 3.36 30.26 15.39
C LEU A 74 2.64 29.10 14.68
N VAL A 75 2.81 27.88 15.17
CA VAL A 75 2.08 26.69 14.69
C VAL A 75 0.58 26.86 14.88
N GLY A 76 0.14 27.41 16.01
CA GLY A 76 -1.27 27.76 16.24
C GLY A 76 -1.82 28.80 15.25
N GLY A 77 -0.98 29.75 14.82
CA GLY A 77 -1.30 30.69 13.74
C GLY A 77 -1.51 30.00 12.39
N TYR A 78 -0.63 29.06 12.03
CA TYR A 78 -0.80 28.21 10.85
C TYR A 78 -2.09 27.37 10.94
N ARG A 79 -2.31 26.68 12.07
CA ARG A 79 -3.53 25.89 12.29
C ARG A 79 -4.80 26.71 12.06
N SER A 80 -4.82 27.94 12.56
CA SER A 80 -5.94 28.88 12.32
C SER A 80 -6.12 29.21 10.83
N ALA A 81 -5.02 29.36 10.08
CA ALA A 81 -5.06 29.64 8.65
C ALA A 81 -5.60 28.46 7.82
N VAL A 82 -5.42 27.23 8.29
CA VAL A 82 -5.99 26.00 7.69
C VAL A 82 -7.24 25.51 8.42
N LEU A 83 -7.95 26.41 9.11
CA LEU A 83 -9.25 26.19 9.75
C LEU A 83 -9.28 25.14 10.89
N LEU A 84 -8.17 24.99 11.60
CA LEU A 84 -8.06 24.17 12.81
C LEU A 84 -8.06 25.02 14.09
N ASP A 85 -8.37 24.38 15.21
CA ASP A 85 -8.18 24.97 16.54
C ASP A 85 -6.70 25.39 16.72
N ALA A 86 -6.45 26.60 17.22
CA ALA A 86 -5.11 27.16 17.35
C ALA A 86 -4.26 26.51 18.45
N ASN A 87 -4.88 25.78 19.39
CA ASN A 87 -4.16 25.16 20.50
C ASN A 87 -3.37 23.96 19.99
N VAL A 88 -2.07 23.98 20.25
CA VAL A 88 -1.15 22.91 19.89
C VAL A 88 -0.10 22.77 20.98
N THR A 89 0.27 21.53 21.30
CA THR A 89 1.39 21.24 22.19
C THR A 89 2.60 20.90 21.33
N VAL A 90 3.64 21.73 21.45
CA VAL A 90 4.95 21.51 20.82
C VAL A 90 5.99 21.42 21.94
N ILE A 91 6.80 20.36 21.93
CA ILE A 91 7.84 20.11 22.91
C ILE A 91 9.19 20.02 22.19
N GLY A 92 10.14 20.89 22.52
CA GLY A 92 11.54 20.77 22.08
C GLY A 92 12.34 19.80 22.96
N VAL A 93 13.09 18.88 22.33
CA VAL A 93 14.10 18.04 23.00
C VAL A 93 15.48 18.43 22.48
N GLU A 94 16.16 19.29 23.24
CA GLU A 94 17.35 20.03 22.82
C GLU A 94 18.46 19.97 23.88
N GLY A 95 18.82 18.77 24.34
CA GLY A 95 19.84 18.58 25.38
C GLY A 95 21.18 19.26 25.07
N GLY A 96 21.54 19.37 23.78
CA GLY A 96 22.72 20.09 23.30
C GLY A 96 22.47 21.53 22.82
N GLY A 97 21.28 22.09 23.05
CA GLY A 97 20.85 23.39 22.56
C GLY A 97 20.63 23.43 21.04
N PHE A 98 20.53 24.64 20.50
CA PHE A 98 20.32 24.86 19.06
C PHE A 98 21.63 25.10 18.30
N SER A 99 21.61 24.82 17.00
CA SER A 99 22.71 25.07 16.07
C SER A 99 22.46 26.35 15.28
N SER A 100 23.29 27.38 15.52
CA SER A 100 23.18 28.66 14.80
C SER A 100 23.44 28.52 13.30
N THR A 101 24.28 27.56 12.87
CA THR A 101 24.50 27.24 11.45
C THR A 101 23.28 26.58 10.81
N THR A 102 22.57 25.73 11.53
CA THR A 102 21.31 25.13 11.05
C THR A 102 20.22 26.19 10.96
N ILE A 103 20.09 27.03 11.98
CA ILE A 103 19.09 28.11 12.03
C ILE A 103 19.37 29.22 11.00
N ALA A 104 20.64 29.59 10.76
CA ALA A 104 21.02 30.66 9.84
C ALA A 104 21.17 30.21 8.38
N GLY A 105 21.38 28.92 8.13
CA GLY A 105 21.61 28.34 6.80
C GLY A 105 20.34 27.99 6.01
N GLY A 106 19.16 28.36 6.50
CA GLY A 106 17.89 28.00 5.87
C GLY A 106 17.32 26.65 6.32
N GLY A 107 17.78 26.09 7.45
CA GLY A 107 17.21 24.87 8.05
C GLY A 107 15.79 25.05 8.62
N SER A 108 14.95 25.86 7.98
CA SER A 108 13.61 26.19 8.46
C SER A 108 12.49 26.08 7.42
N SER A 109 12.67 25.54 6.20
CA SER A 109 11.53 25.05 5.39
C SER A 109 11.13 23.61 5.75
N GLU A 110 12.11 22.70 5.84
CA GLU A 110 11.88 21.26 6.17
C GLU A 110 11.11 21.07 7.49
N ARG A 111 11.57 21.69 8.58
CA ARG A 111 10.83 21.68 9.85
C ARG A 111 9.42 22.26 9.74
N ALA A 112 9.24 23.32 8.94
CA ALA A 112 7.93 23.93 8.77
C ALA A 112 6.98 23.01 8.00
N LEU A 113 7.50 22.30 7.01
CA LEU A 113 6.81 21.24 6.27
C LEU A 113 6.43 20.07 7.17
N ASP A 114 7.40 19.46 7.86
CA ASP A 114 7.19 18.32 8.76
C ASP A 114 6.14 18.63 9.84
N VAL A 115 6.30 19.76 10.53
CA VAL A 115 5.34 20.25 11.53
C VAL A 115 3.99 20.59 10.89
N GLY A 116 4.00 21.23 9.73
CA GLY A 116 2.82 21.68 8.99
C GLY A 116 1.91 20.52 8.58
N VAL A 117 2.49 19.43 8.08
CA VAL A 117 1.76 18.20 7.74
C VAL A 117 1.27 17.52 9.01
N ALA A 118 2.16 17.19 9.95
CA ALA A 118 1.81 16.41 11.13
C ALA A 118 0.75 17.10 12.02
N THR A 119 0.90 18.41 12.26
CA THR A 119 -0.04 19.16 13.11
C THR A 119 -1.42 19.29 12.48
N ALA A 120 -1.47 19.34 11.15
CA ALA A 120 -2.71 19.55 10.43
C ALA A 120 -3.51 18.25 10.31
N VAL A 121 -2.84 17.14 9.98
CA VAL A 121 -3.49 15.82 9.86
C VAL A 121 -3.91 15.28 11.24
N ASN A 122 -3.11 15.49 12.29
CA ASN A 122 -3.41 15.05 13.65
C ASN A 122 -3.44 16.22 14.64
N PRO A 123 -4.49 17.07 14.61
CA PRO A 123 -4.57 18.27 15.46
C PRO A 123 -4.61 17.96 16.96
N ASN A 124 -4.88 16.72 17.34
CA ASN A 124 -4.94 16.25 18.73
C ASN A 124 -3.65 15.57 19.22
N SER A 125 -2.64 15.40 18.36
CA SER A 125 -1.33 14.87 18.75
C SER A 125 -0.46 15.97 19.37
N THR A 126 0.34 15.60 20.37
CA THR A 126 1.49 16.40 20.78
C THR A 126 2.62 16.22 19.77
N LEU A 127 3.31 17.31 19.41
CA LEU A 127 4.49 17.27 18.56
C LEU A 127 5.75 17.38 19.40
N ILE A 128 6.70 16.46 19.21
CA ILE A 128 7.99 16.46 19.91
C ILE A 128 9.09 16.65 18.87
N LEU A 129 9.87 17.74 18.98
CA LEU A 129 10.90 18.12 18.00
C LEU A 129 12.29 17.80 18.56
N TYR A 130 12.97 16.83 17.97
CA TYR A 130 14.26 16.33 18.44
C TYR A 130 15.42 17.05 17.76
N ALA A 131 16.13 17.91 18.50
CA ALA A 131 17.27 18.67 17.99
C ALA A 131 18.58 17.88 17.96
N GLY A 132 18.63 16.66 18.52
CA GLY A 132 19.84 15.86 18.62
C GLY A 132 20.92 16.49 19.51
N SER A 133 22.18 16.34 19.12
CA SER A 133 23.32 16.83 19.93
C SER A 133 23.47 18.35 19.98
N GLY A 134 22.63 19.11 19.26
CA GLY A 134 22.64 20.56 19.23
C GLY A 134 23.97 21.18 18.74
N GLY A 135 24.20 22.44 19.14
CA GLY A 135 25.40 23.22 18.81
C GLY A 135 26.25 23.66 20.01
N ASN A 136 25.80 23.41 21.25
CA ASN A 136 26.56 23.77 22.45
C ASN A 136 27.88 23.02 22.50
N LEU A 137 28.92 23.68 23.03
CA LEU A 137 30.28 23.12 23.18
C LEU A 137 30.92 22.63 21.87
N GLY A 138 30.43 23.09 20.71
CA GLY A 138 30.96 22.70 19.40
C GLY A 138 30.42 21.38 18.86
N ALA A 139 29.32 20.86 19.42
CA ALA A 139 28.61 19.71 18.87
C ALA A 139 28.10 19.98 17.44
N GLN A 140 27.96 18.92 16.66
CA GLN A 140 27.41 18.96 15.29
C GLN A 140 26.21 18.02 15.23
N SER A 141 25.02 18.57 15.42
CA SER A 141 23.79 17.80 15.30
C SER A 141 23.58 17.26 13.89
N ASP A 142 23.15 16.01 13.82
CA ASP A 142 22.68 15.34 12.61
C ASP A 142 21.48 14.43 12.92
N ALA A 143 20.89 13.86 11.87
CA ALA A 143 19.73 12.97 11.99
C ALA A 143 20.01 11.76 12.89
N PHE A 144 21.22 11.20 12.89
CA PHE A 144 21.57 10.08 13.76
C PHE A 144 21.43 10.44 15.25
N THR A 145 22.02 11.57 15.67
CA THR A 145 21.93 12.00 17.08
C THR A 145 20.52 12.41 17.50
N ALA A 146 19.72 12.92 16.57
CA ALA A 146 18.33 13.28 16.81
C ALA A 146 17.43 12.03 16.90
N TYR A 147 17.61 11.02 16.05
CA TYR A 147 16.98 9.71 16.20
C TYR A 147 17.34 9.06 17.54
N GLN A 148 18.61 9.08 17.93
CA GLN A 148 19.03 8.57 19.23
C GLN A 148 18.28 9.30 20.37
N SER A 149 18.13 10.61 20.28
CA SER A 149 17.36 11.39 21.26
C SER A 149 15.89 10.97 21.30
N ALA A 150 15.27 10.71 20.15
CA ALA A 150 13.88 10.28 20.04
C ALA A 150 13.64 8.88 20.62
N ILE A 151 14.46 7.91 20.23
CA ILE A 151 14.33 6.50 20.63
C ILE A 151 14.52 6.34 22.15
N TRP A 152 15.40 7.14 22.74
CA TRP A 152 15.75 7.09 24.15
C TRP A 152 15.04 8.15 25.01
N ASP A 153 14.06 8.87 24.45
CA ASP A 153 13.24 9.81 25.21
C ASP A 153 12.34 9.06 26.19
N GLN A 154 12.74 9.03 27.47
CA GLN A 154 12.00 8.43 28.57
C GLN A 154 11.03 9.41 29.26
N VAL A 155 10.86 10.61 28.70
CA VAL A 155 9.97 11.64 29.25
C VAL A 155 8.72 11.77 28.39
N ASN A 156 8.90 11.94 27.07
CA ASN A 156 7.79 12.22 26.16
C ASN A 156 7.30 10.98 25.39
N HIS A 157 8.10 9.90 25.32
CA HIS A 157 7.72 8.58 24.78
C HIS A 157 6.99 8.64 23.42
N PRO A 158 7.64 9.13 22.33
CA PRO A 158 7.01 9.14 21.01
C PRO A 158 6.69 7.70 20.59
N SER A 159 5.48 7.45 20.08
CA SER A 159 5.14 6.13 19.52
C SER A 159 5.43 6.01 18.03
N VAL A 160 5.53 7.14 17.36
CA VAL A 160 5.90 7.26 15.96
C VAL A 160 6.99 8.32 15.84
N VAL A 161 8.02 8.03 15.05
CA VAL A 161 9.10 8.97 14.72
C VAL A 161 9.19 9.13 13.21
N SER A 162 9.11 10.38 12.74
CA SER A 162 9.31 10.76 11.33
C SER A 162 10.66 11.46 11.16
N SER A 163 11.35 11.21 10.05
CA SER A 163 12.49 12.02 9.62
C SER A 163 12.55 12.21 8.12
N SER A 164 12.66 13.48 7.75
CA SER A 164 12.94 13.93 6.40
C SER A 164 14.44 14.21 6.18
N TYR A 165 15.29 13.99 7.20
CA TYR A 165 16.71 14.31 7.16
C TYR A 165 17.61 13.10 6.89
N LYS A 166 18.69 13.38 6.15
CA LYS A 166 19.74 12.42 5.83
C LYS A 166 20.84 12.39 6.91
N PHE A 167 21.64 11.34 6.91
CA PHE A 167 22.78 11.25 7.84
C PHE A 167 23.94 12.06 7.27
N SER A 168 24.90 12.44 8.11
CA SER A 168 26.11 13.13 7.64
C SER A 168 26.92 12.31 6.61
N THR A 169 26.78 10.97 6.65
CA THR A 169 27.29 10.04 5.63
C THR A 169 26.17 9.09 5.20
N ASP A 170 25.63 9.26 3.98
CA ASP A 170 24.46 8.50 3.49
C ASP A 170 24.78 7.19 2.77
N LEU A 171 26.04 7.02 2.34
CA LEU A 171 26.55 5.84 1.65
C LEU A 171 27.89 5.36 2.24
N PRO A 172 28.00 5.12 3.57
CA PRO A 172 29.17 4.49 4.13
C PRO A 172 29.41 3.12 3.49
N HIS A 173 30.68 2.71 3.48
CA HIS A 173 31.05 1.35 3.08
C HIS A 173 30.29 0.32 3.93
N PRO A 174 29.84 -0.83 3.39
CA PRO A 174 29.02 -1.81 4.14
C PRO A 174 29.71 -2.38 5.39
N GLN A 175 31.05 -2.35 5.43
CA GLN A 175 31.86 -2.77 6.58
C GLN A 175 32.27 -1.59 7.51
N SER A 176 31.75 -0.39 7.27
CA SER A 176 32.01 0.78 8.11
C SER A 176 31.36 0.60 9.49
N PRO A 177 32.04 0.94 10.59
CA PRO A 177 31.40 0.97 11.91
C PRO A 177 30.20 1.92 11.97
N PHE A 178 30.18 2.98 11.15
CA PHE A 178 29.04 3.89 11.05
C PHE A 178 27.82 3.24 10.39
N MET A 179 28.04 2.32 9.44
CA MET A 179 26.96 1.56 8.82
C MET A 179 26.33 0.57 9.82
N LEU A 180 27.15 -0.05 10.67
CA LEU A 180 26.67 -0.89 11.77
C LEU A 180 25.84 -0.07 12.78
N ALA A 181 26.36 1.09 13.21
CA ALA A 181 25.66 1.97 14.14
C ALA A 181 24.29 2.43 13.58
N ALA A 182 24.23 2.79 12.30
CA ALA A 182 22.97 3.15 11.65
C ALA A 182 21.95 1.99 11.68
N ARG A 183 22.39 0.75 11.43
CA ARG A 183 21.51 -0.44 11.49
C ARG A 183 20.99 -0.69 12.91
N GLU A 184 21.87 -0.66 13.90
CA GLU A 184 21.52 -0.89 15.30
C GLU A 184 20.52 0.14 15.83
N LEU A 185 20.61 1.40 15.36
CA LEU A 185 19.67 2.45 15.75
C LEU A 185 18.20 2.12 15.44
N PHE A 186 17.91 1.60 14.24
CA PHE A 186 16.53 1.23 13.88
C PHE A 186 16.10 -0.09 14.55
N ILE A 187 17.04 -0.98 14.89
CA ILE A 187 16.74 -2.15 15.73
C ILE A 187 16.31 -1.69 17.14
N ASP A 188 17.02 -0.71 17.72
CA ASP A 188 16.64 -0.13 19.01
C ASP A 188 15.24 0.49 18.96
N ALA A 189 14.87 1.19 17.88
CA ALA A 189 13.51 1.71 17.69
C ALA A 189 12.45 0.61 17.69
N ALA A 190 12.70 -0.48 16.94
CA ALA A 190 11.81 -1.64 16.92
C ALA A 190 11.67 -2.28 18.32
N LEU A 191 12.77 -2.46 19.05
CA LEU A 191 12.78 -2.99 20.42
C LEU A 191 12.10 -2.05 21.44
N LYS A 192 12.04 -0.76 21.13
CA LYS A 192 11.35 0.26 21.93
C LYS A 192 9.88 0.42 21.55
N ASN A 193 9.38 -0.38 20.62
CA ASN A 193 8.01 -0.34 20.11
C ASN A 193 7.66 1.02 19.49
N ILE A 194 8.59 1.58 18.69
CA ILE A 194 8.43 2.86 17.99
C ILE A 194 8.38 2.59 16.49
N SER A 195 7.33 3.07 15.83
CA SER A 195 7.26 3.05 14.36
C SER A 195 8.14 4.16 13.79
N VAL A 196 9.07 3.82 12.90
CA VAL A 196 9.98 4.79 12.29
C VAL A 196 9.70 4.95 10.81
N PHE A 197 9.51 6.19 10.39
CA PHE A 197 9.35 6.60 8.99
C PHE A 197 10.55 7.46 8.58
N SER A 198 11.17 7.13 7.44
CA SER A 198 12.27 7.90 6.86
C SER A 198 11.96 8.20 5.40
N SER A 199 12.22 9.44 4.98
CA SER A 199 12.10 9.78 3.55
C SER A 199 13.11 8.99 2.73
N ALA A 200 12.72 8.54 1.54
CA ALA A 200 13.62 7.91 0.58
C ALA A 200 14.64 8.92 0.04
N GLY A 201 14.24 10.20 -0.02
CA GLY A 201 15.00 11.32 -0.55
C GLY A 201 14.55 11.70 -1.96
N ASP A 202 15.05 12.83 -2.45
CA ASP A 202 14.46 13.54 -3.58
C ASP A 202 15.36 13.58 -4.83
N GLY A 203 16.38 12.72 -4.89
CA GLY A 203 17.39 12.70 -5.97
C GLY A 203 17.10 11.74 -7.14
N GLY A 204 15.87 11.23 -7.27
CA GLY A 204 15.49 10.20 -8.25
C GLY A 204 16.32 8.92 -8.14
N SER A 205 16.40 8.12 -9.20
CA SER A 205 17.12 6.83 -9.23
C SER A 205 18.60 6.88 -8.82
N SER A 206 19.29 8.03 -8.97
CA SER A 206 20.71 8.16 -8.66
C SER A 206 21.01 8.79 -7.31
N TYR A 207 19.97 9.16 -6.54
CA TYR A 207 20.11 9.93 -5.31
C TYR A 207 20.91 11.23 -5.52
N ALA A 208 20.76 11.84 -6.69
CA ALA A 208 21.52 13.00 -7.16
C ALA A 208 23.05 12.81 -7.17
N LEU A 209 23.54 11.58 -7.30
CA LEU A 209 24.97 11.27 -7.37
C LEU A 209 25.44 11.01 -8.80
N ALA A 210 26.57 11.62 -9.16
CA ALA A 210 27.19 11.49 -10.48
C ALA A 210 27.98 10.17 -10.65
N THR A 211 27.39 9.04 -10.28
CA THR A 211 28.02 7.70 -10.37
C THR A 211 27.83 7.04 -11.73
N GLY A 212 26.94 7.57 -12.56
CA GLY A 212 26.51 6.95 -13.82
C GLY A 212 25.61 5.73 -13.66
N GLY A 213 25.13 5.46 -12.45
CA GLY A 213 24.21 4.36 -12.15
C GLY A 213 23.24 4.76 -11.05
N GLU A 214 22.42 3.81 -10.62
CA GLU A 214 21.45 4.02 -9.54
C GLU A 214 22.12 4.03 -8.18
N SER A 215 21.50 4.71 -7.22
CA SER A 215 21.97 4.76 -5.84
C SER A 215 20.79 5.02 -4.92
N VAL A 216 20.78 4.33 -3.78
CA VAL A 216 19.82 4.54 -2.69
C VAL A 216 20.59 4.73 -1.39
N SER A 217 20.14 5.63 -0.52
CA SER A 217 20.79 5.85 0.78
C SER A 217 20.76 4.58 1.63
N ASN A 218 21.94 3.98 1.86
CA ASN A 218 22.03 2.73 2.59
C ASN A 218 21.89 2.94 4.10
N THR A 219 22.12 4.13 4.64
CA THR A 219 21.84 4.40 6.07
C THR A 219 20.35 4.56 6.37
N ARG A 220 19.54 4.94 5.38
CA ARG A 220 18.09 5.15 5.51
C ARG A 220 17.25 3.94 5.08
N SER A 221 17.80 3.05 4.26
CA SER A 221 17.18 1.80 3.79
C SER A 221 17.09 0.71 4.88
N SER A 222 16.87 1.05 6.15
CA SER A 222 16.76 0.04 7.22
C SER A 222 15.53 -0.85 6.99
N PRO A 223 15.64 -2.19 7.08
CA PRO A 223 14.46 -3.06 7.07
C PRO A 223 13.62 -2.99 8.35
N TYR A 224 14.10 -2.24 9.36
CA TYR A 224 13.41 -1.99 10.64
C TYR A 224 12.67 -0.63 10.69
N GLY A 225 12.63 0.09 9.58
CA GLY A 225 11.83 1.30 9.39
C GLY A 225 11.09 1.25 8.07
N VAL A 226 10.07 2.09 7.93
CA VAL A 226 9.33 2.27 6.69
C VAL A 226 9.99 3.40 5.89
N VAL A 227 10.45 3.09 4.68
CA VAL A 227 11.04 4.09 3.78
C VAL A 227 9.96 4.61 2.85
N VAL A 228 9.75 5.92 2.89
CA VAL A 228 8.64 6.59 2.20
C VAL A 228 9.15 7.31 0.95
N GLY A 229 8.71 6.85 -0.21
CA GLY A 229 8.94 7.46 -1.51
C GLY A 229 7.94 8.58 -1.83
N GLY A 230 7.97 9.04 -3.07
CA GLY A 230 7.17 10.19 -3.52
C GLY A 230 6.35 9.87 -4.77
N SER A 231 5.09 10.28 -4.75
CA SER A 231 4.17 10.24 -5.88
C SER A 231 3.67 11.64 -6.24
N SER A 232 3.05 11.79 -7.40
CA SER A 232 2.36 13.00 -7.84
C SER A 232 0.89 12.71 -8.06
N LEU A 233 0.04 13.25 -7.19
CA LEU A 233 -1.40 13.20 -7.31
C LEU A 233 -1.89 14.28 -8.27
N SER A 234 -2.66 13.89 -9.27
CA SER A 234 -3.38 14.80 -10.15
C SER A 234 -4.88 14.66 -9.91
N LEU A 235 -5.52 15.76 -9.50
CA LEU A 235 -6.97 15.89 -9.58
C LEU A 235 -7.40 16.07 -11.04
N GLU A 236 -8.65 15.77 -11.36
CA GLU A 236 -9.17 15.81 -12.74
C GLU A 236 -8.82 17.12 -13.47
N GLN A 237 -9.05 18.28 -12.83
CA GLN A 237 -8.71 19.58 -13.44
C GLN A 237 -7.22 19.77 -13.74
N TYR A 238 -6.32 19.17 -12.94
CA TYR A 238 -4.88 19.27 -13.13
C TYR A 238 -4.40 18.26 -14.17
N ALA A 239 -4.97 17.06 -14.17
CA ALA A 239 -4.73 16.07 -15.22
C ALA A 239 -5.17 16.56 -16.62
N ALA A 240 -6.28 17.30 -16.68
CA ALA A 240 -6.79 17.89 -17.91
C ALA A 240 -5.86 18.96 -18.52
N ALA A 241 -5.11 19.65 -17.67
CA ALA A 241 -4.26 20.78 -18.06
C ALA A 241 -2.78 20.35 -18.26
N ASP A 242 -2.34 19.28 -17.58
CA ASP A 242 -1.02 18.69 -17.74
C ASP A 242 -0.90 17.94 -19.08
N SER A 243 -0.18 18.55 -20.02
CA SER A 243 0.07 17.94 -21.34
C SER A 243 0.77 16.58 -21.29
N SER A 244 1.52 16.27 -20.23
CA SER A 244 2.18 14.97 -20.06
C SER A 244 1.18 13.84 -19.72
N LEU A 245 -0.03 14.19 -19.29
CA LEU A 245 -1.13 13.25 -19.01
C LEU A 245 -2.13 13.15 -20.16
N THR A 246 -1.91 13.80 -21.30
CA THR A 246 -2.84 13.76 -22.46
C THR A 246 -3.26 12.35 -22.86
N ASP A 247 -2.31 11.41 -22.86
CA ASP A 247 -2.53 10.02 -23.28
C ASP A 247 -3.18 9.14 -22.18
N VAL A 248 -3.26 9.65 -20.95
CA VAL A 248 -4.00 9.05 -19.83
C VAL A 248 -5.39 9.68 -19.73
N PHE A 249 -5.46 11.01 -19.72
CA PHE A 249 -6.67 11.80 -19.53
C PHE A 249 -7.70 11.59 -20.65
N ASN A 250 -7.29 11.75 -21.92
CA ASN A 250 -8.24 11.71 -23.03
C ASN A 250 -8.95 10.35 -23.20
N PRO A 251 -8.25 9.20 -23.13
CA PRO A 251 -8.94 7.91 -23.17
C PRO A 251 -9.86 7.69 -21.96
N ALA A 252 -9.46 8.11 -20.76
CA ALA A 252 -10.25 7.93 -19.55
C ALA A 252 -11.60 8.66 -19.62
N ILE A 253 -11.60 9.96 -19.99
CA ILE A 253 -12.85 10.74 -20.13
C ILE A 253 -13.71 10.26 -21.31
N GLN A 254 -13.14 9.50 -22.26
CA GLN A 254 -13.87 8.86 -23.35
C GLN A 254 -14.43 7.47 -22.98
N GLY A 255 -14.23 7.02 -21.74
CA GLY A 255 -14.71 5.72 -21.27
C GLY A 255 -13.85 4.55 -21.75
N ASN A 256 -12.57 4.76 -22.04
CA ASN A 256 -11.67 3.65 -22.40
C ASN A 256 -11.50 2.70 -21.21
N VAL A 257 -12.03 1.47 -21.35
CA VAL A 257 -12.07 0.47 -20.28
C VAL A 257 -10.67 0.09 -19.78
N ALA A 258 -9.68 -0.03 -20.67
CA ALA A 258 -8.32 -0.41 -20.27
C ALA A 258 -7.64 0.69 -19.43
N MET A 259 -7.82 1.96 -19.83
CA MET A 259 -7.30 3.09 -19.07
C MET A 259 -8.01 3.24 -17.73
N LEU A 260 -9.34 3.14 -17.71
CA LEU A 260 -10.10 3.19 -16.44
C LEU A 260 -9.70 2.05 -15.50
N TRP A 261 -9.42 0.86 -16.03
CA TRP A 261 -8.93 -0.27 -15.24
C TRP A 261 -7.58 0.01 -14.57
N GLU A 262 -6.65 0.64 -15.28
CA GLU A 262 -5.36 1.07 -14.73
C GLU A 262 -5.53 2.15 -13.66
N LEU A 263 -6.36 3.16 -13.93
CA LEU A 263 -6.61 4.26 -12.99
C LEU A 263 -7.32 3.82 -11.71
N VAL A 264 -8.26 2.88 -11.79
CA VAL A 264 -8.95 2.33 -10.61
C VAL A 264 -7.98 1.61 -9.67
N GLN A 265 -7.00 0.88 -10.23
CA GLN A 265 -5.95 0.27 -9.41
C GLN A 265 -5.11 1.33 -8.68
N GLY A 266 -4.87 2.47 -9.32
CA GLY A 266 -4.19 3.64 -8.78
C GLY A 266 -5.06 4.60 -7.95
N GLY A 267 -6.27 4.20 -7.54
CA GLY A 267 -7.09 4.94 -6.58
C GLY A 267 -8.26 5.74 -7.16
N LEU A 268 -8.51 5.68 -8.47
CA LEU A 268 -9.72 6.29 -9.05
C LEU A 268 -10.98 5.56 -8.53
N THR A 269 -11.87 6.29 -7.86
CA THR A 269 -13.12 5.74 -7.31
C THR A 269 -14.38 6.21 -8.03
N ALA A 270 -14.27 7.18 -8.94
CA ALA A 270 -15.41 7.74 -9.67
C ALA A 270 -15.17 7.81 -11.18
N MET A 271 -16.24 7.72 -11.97
CA MET A 271 -16.14 7.98 -13.42
C MET A 271 -15.59 9.39 -13.66
N PRO A 272 -14.52 9.55 -14.46
CA PRO A 272 -13.94 10.86 -14.76
C PRO A 272 -14.95 11.84 -15.35
N VAL A 273 -15.00 13.04 -14.78
CA VAL A 273 -15.86 14.14 -15.23
C VAL A 273 -15.04 15.41 -15.39
N ALA A 274 -14.92 15.89 -16.62
CA ALA A 274 -14.02 16.98 -16.95
C ALA A 274 -14.19 18.21 -16.02
N ASN A 275 -13.07 18.68 -15.47
CA ASN A 275 -12.94 19.87 -14.60
C ASN A 275 -13.52 19.74 -13.18
N SER A 276 -13.46 18.56 -12.56
CA SER A 276 -13.72 18.41 -11.12
C SER A 276 -12.45 18.52 -10.25
N ASN A 277 -12.64 18.53 -8.93
CA ASN A 277 -11.58 18.46 -7.91
C ASN A 277 -11.40 17.03 -7.38
N ASP A 278 -11.87 16.04 -8.13
CA ASP A 278 -11.83 14.64 -7.71
C ASP A 278 -10.47 14.03 -8.07
N TRP A 279 -10.09 12.99 -7.34
CA TRP A 279 -8.92 12.17 -7.67
C TRP A 279 -9.02 11.66 -9.10
N PHE A 280 -7.95 11.80 -9.89
CA PHE A 280 -7.91 11.25 -11.24
C PHE A 280 -6.80 10.21 -11.42
N VAL A 281 -5.54 10.58 -11.18
CA VAL A 281 -4.39 9.68 -11.30
C VAL A 281 -3.31 10.03 -10.30
N GLU A 282 -2.64 9.02 -9.78
CA GLU A 282 -1.39 9.16 -9.04
C GLU A 282 -0.26 8.53 -9.86
N THR A 283 0.86 9.26 -9.97
CA THR A 283 2.02 8.90 -10.80
C THR A 283 3.30 8.92 -9.98
N THR A 284 4.40 8.36 -10.47
CA THR A 284 5.72 8.55 -9.83
C THR A 284 6.06 10.04 -9.77
N TRP A 285 6.54 10.52 -8.62
CA TRP A 285 7.05 11.90 -8.52
C TRP A 285 8.40 12.03 -9.23
N ASN A 286 8.40 12.74 -10.36
CA ASN A 286 9.60 13.08 -11.13
C ASN A 286 9.36 14.40 -11.87
N HIS A 287 9.76 15.48 -11.21
CA HIS A 287 9.53 16.85 -11.61
C HIS A 287 10.69 17.44 -12.42
N TYR A 288 11.64 16.62 -12.87
CA TYR A 288 12.70 17.09 -13.74
C TYR A 288 12.14 17.59 -15.08
N VAL A 289 12.64 18.74 -15.55
CA VAL A 289 12.23 19.38 -16.81
C VAL A 289 13.46 19.74 -17.63
N VAL A 290 13.49 19.33 -18.90
CA VAL A 290 14.52 19.66 -19.88
C VAL A 290 14.05 20.82 -20.77
N ASP A 291 14.69 21.97 -20.60
CA ASP A 291 14.55 23.18 -21.41
C ASP A 291 15.49 23.15 -22.63
N GLY A 292 14.94 22.77 -23.80
CA GLY A 292 15.64 22.79 -25.08
C GLY A 292 16.44 21.52 -25.40
N VAL A 293 16.86 21.36 -26.67
CA VAL A 293 17.62 20.20 -27.17
C VAL A 293 19.11 20.54 -27.16
N PRO A 294 20.02 19.62 -26.77
CA PRO A 294 21.44 19.78 -27.03
C PRO A 294 21.70 19.99 -28.54
N VAL A 295 22.41 21.06 -28.92
CA VAL A 295 22.71 21.34 -30.34
C VAL A 295 24.22 21.31 -30.58
N LEU A 296 24.66 20.51 -31.54
CA LEU A 296 26.04 20.57 -32.01
C LEU A 296 26.25 21.88 -32.78
N ASN A 297 27.08 22.79 -32.26
CA ASN A 297 27.37 24.02 -32.96
C ASN A 297 28.39 23.79 -34.10
N ALA A 298 28.56 24.80 -34.96
CA ALA A 298 29.42 24.71 -36.15
C ALA A 298 30.93 24.49 -35.87
N ASN A 299 31.38 24.57 -34.61
CA ASN A 299 32.77 24.31 -34.22
C ASN A 299 32.98 22.93 -33.56
N GLY A 300 31.95 22.07 -33.55
CA GLY A 300 32.02 20.73 -32.97
C GLY A 300 31.84 20.71 -31.45
N THR A 301 31.41 21.82 -30.84
CA THR A 301 31.10 21.92 -29.41
C THR A 301 29.58 21.84 -29.22
N TRP A 302 29.12 21.02 -28.28
CA TRP A 302 27.71 20.96 -27.93
C TRP A 302 27.28 22.23 -27.17
N THR A 303 26.16 22.86 -27.57
CA THR A 303 25.41 23.75 -26.70
C THR A 303 24.54 22.88 -25.80
N PRO A 304 24.63 23.01 -24.47
CA PRO A 304 23.84 22.18 -23.56
C PRO A 304 22.33 22.32 -23.81
N GLY A 305 21.60 21.22 -23.69
CA GLY A 305 20.20 21.32 -23.25
C GLY A 305 20.22 21.74 -21.78
N ASN A 306 19.36 22.65 -21.36
CA ASN A 306 19.36 23.09 -19.96
C ASN A 306 18.28 22.31 -19.20
N PHE A 307 18.51 21.99 -17.95
CA PHE A 307 17.41 21.66 -17.06
C PHE A 307 16.84 22.94 -16.46
N GLY A 308 15.53 22.90 -16.14
CA GLY A 308 15.02 23.72 -15.04
C GLY A 308 15.90 23.49 -13.80
N SER A 309 16.02 24.44 -12.89
CA SER A 309 17.12 24.65 -11.94
C SER A 309 17.64 23.46 -11.06
N ASN A 310 17.19 22.21 -11.19
CA ASN A 310 17.15 21.23 -10.11
C ASN A 310 17.57 19.78 -10.45
N TYR A 311 18.08 19.43 -11.64
CA TYR A 311 18.37 18.01 -11.98
C TYR A 311 19.46 17.35 -11.10
N THR A 312 20.45 18.11 -10.64
CA THR A 312 21.45 17.65 -9.64
C THR A 312 20.96 17.84 -8.20
N GLY A 313 19.67 18.14 -8.01
CA GLY A 313 19.02 18.50 -6.74
C GLY A 313 17.80 17.62 -6.44
N SER A 314 16.84 18.20 -5.71
CA SER A 314 15.70 17.53 -5.08
C SER A 314 14.39 17.74 -5.85
N ASP A 315 14.04 16.84 -6.77
CA ASP A 315 12.81 16.96 -7.58
C ASP A 315 12.23 15.60 -8.05
N ALA A 316 12.73 14.46 -7.55
CA ALA A 316 12.19 13.15 -7.89
C ALA A 316 12.35 12.15 -6.75
N GLY A 317 11.37 11.28 -6.55
CA GLY A 317 11.45 10.27 -5.48
C GLY A 317 12.63 9.31 -5.70
N ASN A 318 13.51 9.17 -4.71
CA ASN A 318 14.58 8.17 -4.75
C ASN A 318 14.00 6.77 -4.56
N GLY A 319 14.49 5.83 -5.36
CA GLY A 319 14.12 4.43 -5.28
C GLY A 319 15.08 3.56 -6.09
N GLY A 320 15.16 2.29 -5.73
CA GLY A 320 16.10 1.32 -6.29
C GLY A 320 16.50 0.23 -5.31
N VAL A 321 17.63 -0.42 -5.57
CA VAL A 321 18.07 -1.60 -4.82
C VAL A 321 19.25 -1.27 -3.92
N ASP A 322 19.09 -1.51 -2.62
CA ASP A 322 20.25 -1.57 -1.71
C ASP A 322 20.85 -2.99 -1.72
N PHE A 323 21.73 -3.23 -2.69
CA PHE A 323 22.48 -4.48 -2.84
C PHE A 323 23.56 -4.68 -1.75
N THR A 324 23.73 -3.75 -0.81
CA THR A 324 24.69 -3.90 0.30
C THR A 324 24.14 -4.71 1.47
N ARG A 325 22.88 -5.14 1.38
CA ARG A 325 22.21 -6.02 2.35
C ARG A 325 21.26 -6.99 1.62
N PRO A 326 20.97 -8.15 2.22
CA PRO A 326 20.00 -9.07 1.63
C PRO A 326 18.60 -8.48 1.58
N MET A 327 17.81 -8.96 0.63
CA MET A 327 16.36 -8.73 0.61
C MET A 327 15.74 -9.29 1.91
N PRO A 328 14.95 -8.50 2.66
CA PRO A 328 14.22 -8.99 3.83
C PRO A 328 13.22 -10.10 3.45
N TRP A 329 12.94 -10.99 4.39
CA TRP A 329 12.10 -12.17 4.13
C TRP A 329 10.69 -11.81 3.62
N TYR A 330 10.13 -10.68 4.07
CA TYR A 330 8.79 -10.24 3.68
C TYR A 330 8.76 -9.70 2.24
N GLN A 331 9.85 -9.09 1.77
CA GLN A 331 10.02 -8.71 0.36
C GLN A 331 10.25 -9.96 -0.49
N ASP A 332 11.06 -10.92 -0.02
CA ASP A 332 11.27 -12.19 -0.72
C ASP A 332 9.96 -12.96 -0.89
N ALA A 333 9.17 -13.10 0.18
CA ALA A 333 7.91 -13.84 0.14
C ALA A 333 6.88 -13.23 -0.84
N LEU A 334 6.83 -11.89 -0.95
CA LEU A 334 5.93 -11.21 -1.88
C LEU A 334 6.48 -11.16 -3.31
N LEU A 335 7.79 -10.98 -3.48
CA LEU A 335 8.43 -10.60 -4.75
C LEU A 335 9.35 -11.68 -5.32
N HIS A 336 9.25 -12.92 -4.85
CA HIS A 336 10.19 -13.97 -5.20
C HIS A 336 10.36 -14.20 -6.72
N LEU A 337 9.27 -14.06 -7.50
CA LEU A 337 9.31 -14.22 -8.95
C LEU A 337 9.81 -12.97 -9.69
N THR A 338 9.83 -11.82 -9.03
CA THR A 338 10.24 -10.52 -9.56
C THR A 338 11.07 -9.75 -8.53
N PRO A 339 12.24 -10.30 -8.10
CA PRO A 339 13.02 -9.68 -7.05
C PRO A 339 13.57 -8.32 -7.50
N PRO A 340 13.66 -7.32 -6.59
CA PRO A 340 14.34 -6.06 -6.86
C PRO A 340 15.74 -6.29 -7.47
N THR A 341 15.99 -5.66 -8.61
CA THR A 341 17.21 -5.85 -9.42
C THR A 341 17.72 -4.52 -9.96
N THR A 342 19.02 -4.26 -9.91
CA THR A 342 19.62 -3.06 -10.52
C THR A 342 19.54 -3.08 -12.05
N THR A 343 19.47 -1.90 -12.69
CA THR A 343 19.39 -1.75 -14.16
C THR A 343 20.73 -1.38 -14.82
N ASP A 344 21.81 -1.30 -14.05
CA ASP A 344 23.18 -1.05 -14.52
C ASP A 344 23.85 -2.25 -15.23
N GLY A 345 23.10 -3.34 -15.43
CA GLY A 345 23.55 -4.58 -16.06
C GLY A 345 24.41 -5.47 -15.16
N THR A 346 24.53 -5.15 -13.87
CA THR A 346 25.13 -6.06 -12.88
C THR A 346 24.13 -7.07 -12.32
N ASP A 347 22.83 -6.84 -12.54
CA ASP A 347 21.71 -7.63 -12.01
C ASP A 347 21.83 -7.90 -10.51
N ALA A 348 22.27 -6.88 -9.75
CA ALA A 348 22.45 -7.01 -8.32
C ALA A 348 21.10 -6.99 -7.59
N HIS A 349 20.93 -7.90 -6.63
CA HIS A 349 19.73 -8.02 -5.80
C HIS A 349 19.99 -7.55 -4.36
N GLY A 350 18.94 -7.07 -3.69
CA GLY A 350 19.01 -6.58 -2.31
C GLY A 350 17.67 -6.07 -1.82
N ARG A 351 17.67 -5.27 -0.75
CA ARG A 351 16.46 -4.63 -0.25
C ARG A 351 15.94 -3.61 -1.27
N GLY A 352 14.69 -3.75 -1.70
CA GLY A 352 14.00 -2.75 -2.51
C GLY A 352 13.67 -1.49 -1.70
N VAL A 353 13.71 -0.33 -2.35
CA VAL A 353 13.39 1.00 -1.80
C VAL A 353 12.58 1.77 -2.85
N PRO A 354 11.50 2.51 -2.49
CA PRO A 354 10.91 2.66 -1.15
C PRO A 354 10.07 1.44 -0.72
N ASP A 355 9.51 1.47 0.49
CA ASP A 355 8.49 0.49 0.91
C ASP A 355 7.08 0.94 0.50
N VAL A 356 6.79 2.23 0.60
CA VAL A 356 5.50 2.86 0.29
C VAL A 356 5.73 4.26 -0.29
N ALA A 357 4.70 4.91 -0.81
CA ALA A 357 4.77 6.30 -1.29
C ALA A 357 3.61 7.15 -0.76
N ALA A 358 3.73 8.46 -0.91
CA ALA A 358 2.63 9.42 -0.76
C ALA A 358 2.96 10.68 -1.59
N PRO A 359 2.01 11.61 -1.76
CA PRO A 359 2.24 12.83 -2.53
C PRO A 359 3.50 13.55 -2.09
N ALA A 360 4.29 13.95 -3.08
CA ALA A 360 5.55 14.65 -2.92
C ALA A 360 5.62 15.90 -3.82
N GLY A 361 4.49 16.38 -4.34
CA GLY A 361 4.42 17.50 -5.27
C GLY A 361 4.10 17.04 -6.68
N GLY A 362 4.66 17.73 -7.68
CA GLY A 362 4.27 17.56 -9.09
C GLY A 362 2.98 18.35 -9.38
N ASN A 363 1.85 17.66 -9.53
CA ASN A 363 0.56 18.28 -9.86
C ASN A 363 -0.25 18.73 -8.64
N LEU A 364 0.13 18.33 -7.43
CA LEU A 364 -0.53 18.78 -6.20
C LEU A 364 0.44 18.83 -5.02
N PHE A 365 0.50 19.99 -4.37
CA PHE A 365 1.36 20.25 -3.21
C PHE A 365 0.57 20.33 -1.90
N TYR A 366 1.28 20.32 -0.78
CA TYR A 366 0.71 20.60 0.54
C TYR A 366 0.77 22.09 0.83
N THR A 367 -0.32 22.64 1.37
CA THR A 367 -0.36 24.01 1.90
C THR A 367 0.17 23.99 3.33
N VAL A 368 1.42 24.37 3.52
CA VAL A 368 2.14 24.30 4.81
C VAL A 368 2.59 25.69 5.26
N PRO A 369 3.04 25.88 6.52
CA PRO A 369 3.59 27.15 6.95
C PRO A 369 4.83 27.51 6.14
N ASN A 370 5.04 28.80 5.89
CA ASN A 370 6.33 29.28 5.41
C ASN A 370 7.43 29.01 6.45
N SER A 371 8.69 29.16 6.04
CA SER A 371 9.83 28.76 6.88
C SER A 371 9.97 29.48 8.24
N ASN A 372 9.36 30.65 8.37
CA ASN A 372 9.26 31.40 9.64
C ASN A 372 7.96 31.14 10.41
N PHE A 373 7.16 30.17 9.95
CA PHE A 373 5.81 29.83 10.43
C PHE A 373 4.79 30.98 10.31
N VAL A 374 5.02 31.95 9.42
CA VAL A 374 4.12 33.08 9.16
C VAL A 374 3.59 33.02 7.73
N GLY A 375 2.27 32.90 7.58
CA GLY A 375 1.63 32.64 6.30
C GLY A 375 1.83 31.21 5.83
N THR A 376 1.27 30.90 4.66
CA THR A 376 1.33 29.56 4.05
C THR A 376 1.87 29.61 2.64
N GLY A 377 2.37 28.46 2.17
CA GLY A 377 2.82 28.26 0.81
C GLY A 377 2.74 26.78 0.41
N PRO A 378 2.82 26.48 -0.90
CA PRO A 378 2.94 25.11 -1.39
C PRO A 378 4.33 24.54 -1.08
N ASP A 379 4.38 23.30 -0.61
CA ASP A 379 5.62 22.54 -0.42
C ASP A 379 5.37 21.02 -0.63
N GLY A 380 6.44 20.24 -0.77
CA GLY A 380 6.39 18.84 -1.19
C GLY A 380 7.67 18.04 -0.86
N GLY A 381 8.05 17.14 -1.76
CA GLY A 381 9.13 16.18 -1.58
C GLY A 381 8.73 14.93 -0.81
N THR A 382 9.61 13.92 -0.80
CA THR A 382 9.46 12.76 0.10
C THR A 382 9.45 13.18 1.57
N SER A 383 9.99 14.38 1.84
CA SER A 383 9.85 15.15 3.08
C SER A 383 8.41 15.42 3.49
N ALA A 384 7.47 15.71 2.57
CA ALA A 384 6.06 15.87 2.90
C ALA A 384 5.34 14.52 3.08
N ALA A 385 5.71 13.53 2.27
CA ALA A 385 5.13 12.19 2.28
C ALA A 385 5.41 11.43 3.58
N THR A 386 6.59 11.62 4.17
CA THR A 386 7.04 10.90 5.38
C THR A 386 6.22 11.24 6.65
N PRO A 387 6.06 12.52 7.05
CA PRO A 387 5.20 12.89 8.17
C PRO A 387 3.72 12.60 7.88
N PHE A 388 3.29 12.58 6.60
CA PHE A 388 1.94 12.14 6.23
C PHE A 388 1.68 10.67 6.58
N TRP A 389 2.64 9.78 6.29
CA TRP A 389 2.59 8.37 6.72
C TRP A 389 2.70 8.20 8.25
N ALA A 390 3.57 8.97 8.91
CA ALA A 390 3.66 8.97 10.36
C ALA A 390 2.34 9.39 11.02
N SER A 391 1.65 10.35 10.41
CA SER A 391 0.31 10.79 10.80
C SER A 391 -0.74 9.69 10.66
N LEU A 392 -0.70 8.87 9.61
CA LEU A 392 -1.57 7.69 9.49
C LEU A 392 -1.27 6.69 10.61
N ALA A 393 0.00 6.39 10.85
CA ALA A 393 0.41 5.41 11.87
C ALA A 393 -0.07 5.77 13.28
N VAL A 394 -0.06 7.06 13.65
CA VAL A 394 -0.58 7.48 14.96
C VAL A 394 -2.11 7.37 15.06
N GLN A 395 -2.84 7.51 13.95
CA GLN A 395 -4.28 7.22 13.91
C GLN A 395 -4.54 5.73 14.09
N VAL A 396 -3.76 4.89 13.41
CA VAL A 396 -3.85 3.43 13.56
C VAL A 396 -3.49 3.00 14.98
N ASN A 397 -2.47 3.59 15.62
CA ASN A 397 -2.19 3.33 17.04
C ASN A 397 -3.38 3.67 17.96
N ALA A 398 -4.11 4.76 17.70
CA ALA A 398 -5.31 5.09 18.46
C ALA A 398 -6.42 4.04 18.26
N ILE A 399 -6.61 3.55 17.02
CA ILE A 399 -7.56 2.48 16.70
C ILE A 399 -7.13 1.16 17.36
N PHE A 400 -5.84 0.81 17.32
CA PHE A 400 -5.31 -0.39 17.98
C PHE A 400 -5.59 -0.33 19.49
N ALA A 401 -5.28 0.78 20.14
CA ALA A 401 -5.57 0.97 21.56
C ALA A 401 -7.08 0.87 21.86
N ASP A 402 -7.93 1.43 21.01
CA ASP A 402 -9.38 1.36 21.12
C ASP A 402 -9.93 -0.07 21.04
N GLN A 403 -9.28 -0.91 20.24
CA GLN A 403 -9.61 -2.33 20.10
C GLN A 403 -8.85 -3.25 21.06
N GLY A 404 -8.04 -2.71 21.98
CA GLY A 404 -7.28 -3.49 22.95
C GLY A 404 -5.98 -4.12 22.43
N LEU A 405 -5.50 -3.72 21.25
CA LEU A 405 -4.19 -4.09 20.72
C LEU A 405 -3.08 -3.19 21.27
N PRO A 406 -1.82 -3.69 21.37
CA PRO A 406 -0.67 -2.83 21.63
C PRO A 406 -0.38 -1.91 20.45
N LYS A 407 0.49 -0.92 20.62
CA LYS A 407 0.92 -0.04 19.52
C LYS A 407 1.61 -0.85 18.42
N LEU A 408 1.51 -0.38 17.17
CA LEU A 408 2.11 -1.00 15.99
C LEU A 408 3.62 -1.25 16.15
N GLY A 409 4.38 -0.23 16.57
CA GLY A 409 5.84 -0.34 16.64
C GLY A 409 6.47 -0.69 15.29
N TYR A 410 7.27 -1.76 15.25
CA TYR A 410 7.78 -2.28 13.98
C TYR A 410 6.62 -2.85 13.15
N MET A 411 6.40 -2.27 11.96
CA MET A 411 5.26 -2.60 11.10
C MET A 411 5.65 -2.86 9.63
N THR A 412 6.94 -2.88 9.30
CA THR A 412 7.36 -2.98 7.89
C THR A 412 6.87 -4.29 7.29
N ASP A 413 6.99 -5.43 7.97
CA ASP A 413 6.47 -6.71 7.49
C ASP A 413 4.93 -6.75 7.42
N LEU A 414 4.24 -6.14 8.37
CA LEU A 414 2.77 -6.04 8.37
C LEU A 414 2.23 -5.34 7.12
N LEU A 415 2.96 -4.37 6.55
CA LEU A 415 2.59 -3.73 5.28
C LEU A 415 2.66 -4.70 4.09
N TYR A 416 3.65 -5.60 4.06
CA TYR A 416 3.77 -6.60 2.99
C TYR A 416 2.77 -7.75 3.18
N VAL A 417 2.43 -8.10 4.44
CA VAL A 417 1.29 -8.98 4.74
C VAL A 417 0.01 -8.34 4.21
N ALA A 418 -0.25 -7.07 4.53
CA ALA A 418 -1.40 -6.32 4.04
C ALA A 418 -1.47 -6.29 2.51
N ALA A 419 -0.33 -6.09 1.83
CA ALA A 419 -0.28 -6.11 0.37
C ALA A 419 -0.61 -7.49 -0.23
N ALA A 420 -0.26 -8.58 0.46
CA ALA A 420 -0.57 -9.93 0.02
C ALA A 420 -2.03 -10.32 0.26
N ILE A 421 -2.58 -9.99 1.44
CA ILE A 421 -3.92 -10.44 1.86
C ILE A 421 -5.03 -9.48 1.46
N ALA A 422 -4.72 -8.18 1.37
CA ALA A 422 -5.68 -7.13 1.09
C ALA A 422 -5.04 -6.01 0.24
N PRO A 423 -4.65 -6.29 -1.02
CA PRO A 423 -3.94 -5.34 -1.89
C PRO A 423 -4.68 -4.02 -2.17
N GLY A 424 -5.99 -3.94 -1.87
CA GLY A 424 -6.77 -2.69 -1.88
C GLY A 424 -6.39 -1.70 -0.77
N SER A 425 -5.54 -2.11 0.19
CA SER A 425 -4.96 -1.23 1.20
C SER A 425 -4.02 -0.18 0.62
N PHE A 426 -3.58 -0.37 -0.63
CA PHE A 426 -2.69 0.54 -1.34
C PHE A 426 -3.26 0.94 -2.71
N ASN A 427 -3.15 2.21 -3.05
CA ASN A 427 -3.35 2.68 -4.42
C ASN A 427 -2.07 2.38 -5.21
N ASP A 428 -2.21 1.56 -6.24
CA ASP A 428 -1.10 1.03 -7.03
C ASP A 428 -0.68 2.02 -8.11
N VAL A 429 0.45 2.70 -7.88
CA VAL A 429 0.97 3.66 -8.84
C VAL A 429 1.66 2.90 -9.97
N THR A 430 1.07 2.96 -11.16
CA THR A 430 1.51 2.18 -12.34
C THR A 430 2.08 3.04 -13.46
N VAL A 431 1.99 4.37 -13.33
CA VAL A 431 2.39 5.33 -14.36
C VAL A 431 3.53 6.20 -13.84
N GLY A 432 4.64 6.23 -14.58
CA GLY A 432 5.77 7.10 -14.30
C GLY A 432 7.11 6.39 -14.15
N ASN A 433 8.15 7.15 -13.85
CA ASN A 433 9.51 6.66 -13.67
C ASN A 433 10.32 7.60 -12.79
N ASN A 434 11.40 7.11 -12.18
CA ASN A 434 12.37 7.92 -11.43
C ASN A 434 13.74 8.05 -12.13
N VAL A 435 13.80 7.87 -13.45
CA VAL A 435 15.05 7.79 -14.22
C VAL A 435 15.79 9.13 -14.19
N SER A 436 16.99 9.12 -13.60
CA SER A 436 17.77 10.34 -13.33
C SER A 436 19.27 10.09 -13.13
N SER A 437 19.77 8.92 -13.53
CA SER A 437 21.21 8.62 -13.44
C SER A 437 22.04 9.45 -14.43
N TYR A 438 23.23 9.87 -13.97
CA TYR A 438 24.11 10.73 -14.74
C TYR A 438 25.59 10.61 -14.35
N LEU A 439 26.46 11.05 -15.25
CA LEU A 439 27.89 11.30 -15.04
C LEU A 439 28.18 12.80 -15.12
N ASN A 440 29.31 13.25 -14.57
CA ASN A 440 29.80 14.61 -14.83
C ASN A 440 30.27 14.75 -16.30
N GLY A 441 30.20 15.97 -16.84
CA GLY A 441 30.40 16.32 -18.26
C GLY A 441 31.79 16.04 -18.88
N ASN A 442 32.64 15.24 -18.25
CA ASN A 442 33.88 14.74 -18.84
C ASN A 442 33.70 13.43 -19.65
N ALA A 443 32.46 12.92 -19.76
CA ALA A 443 32.10 11.74 -20.54
C ALA A 443 31.75 12.06 -22.00
N THR A 444 31.89 11.08 -22.90
CA THR A 444 31.43 11.18 -24.30
C THR A 444 29.92 10.92 -24.39
N GLY A 445 29.13 11.84 -24.92
CA GLY A 445 27.68 11.67 -25.05
C GLY A 445 26.90 12.99 -25.16
N ASP A 446 25.58 12.91 -25.01
CA ASP A 446 24.71 14.09 -24.92
C ASP A 446 24.93 14.81 -23.58
N VAL A 447 25.36 16.08 -23.65
CA VAL A 447 25.69 16.89 -22.47
C VAL A 447 24.57 17.90 -22.20
N TYR A 448 24.16 17.96 -20.94
CA TYR A 448 23.14 18.88 -20.43
C TYR A 448 23.73 19.77 -19.33
N ASP A 449 23.19 20.98 -19.18
CA ASP A 449 23.52 21.89 -18.09
C ASP A 449 22.44 21.82 -17.01
N ALA A 450 22.84 21.43 -15.81
CA ALA A 450 22.01 21.42 -14.62
C ALA A 450 22.52 22.52 -13.68
N GLY A 451 21.99 23.75 -13.84
CA GLY A 451 22.34 24.87 -12.96
C GLY A 451 23.82 25.26 -13.01
N GLY A 452 24.47 25.17 -14.17
CA GLY A 452 25.90 25.44 -14.36
C GLY A 452 26.81 24.21 -14.18
N GLN A 453 26.27 23.05 -13.81
CA GLN A 453 26.99 21.77 -13.81
C GLN A 453 26.70 21.00 -15.09
N GLN A 454 27.75 20.65 -15.85
CA GLN A 454 27.61 19.80 -17.01
C GLN A 454 27.46 18.34 -16.59
N ILE A 455 26.44 17.67 -17.13
CA ILE A 455 26.14 16.27 -16.86
C ILE A 455 25.86 15.49 -18.15
N VAL A 456 26.01 14.17 -18.07
CA VAL A 456 25.68 13.21 -19.13
C VAL A 456 24.72 12.18 -18.54
N PRO A 457 23.42 12.23 -18.86
CA PRO A 457 22.45 11.24 -18.40
C PRO A 457 22.80 9.85 -18.92
N THR A 458 22.57 8.83 -18.11
CA THR A 458 22.89 7.43 -18.41
C THR A 458 21.66 6.54 -18.58
N GLY A 459 20.48 7.02 -18.14
CA GLY A 459 19.20 6.35 -18.39
C GLY A 459 18.88 5.15 -17.48
N HIS A 460 19.76 4.80 -16.55
CA HIS A 460 19.46 3.85 -15.47
C HIS A 460 18.45 4.44 -14.48
N GLY A 461 17.52 3.59 -14.02
CA GLY A 461 16.42 3.95 -13.13
C GLY A 461 15.25 2.98 -13.32
N TYR A 462 14.10 3.31 -12.71
CA TYR A 462 12.98 2.38 -12.59
C TYR A 462 11.68 3.00 -13.08
N TYR A 463 10.75 2.14 -13.47
CA TYR A 463 9.41 2.48 -13.91
C TYR A 463 8.39 1.93 -12.91
N ALA A 464 7.32 2.70 -12.70
CA ALA A 464 6.14 2.23 -12.01
C ALA A 464 5.48 1.08 -12.79
N GLY A 465 4.77 0.21 -12.08
CA GLY A 465 4.10 -0.94 -12.68
C GLY A 465 3.27 -1.70 -11.64
N PRO A 466 2.48 -2.72 -12.04
CA PRO A 466 1.55 -3.36 -11.14
C PRO A 466 2.22 -4.01 -9.91
N GLY A 467 1.70 -3.70 -8.72
CA GLY A 467 2.16 -4.25 -7.46
C GLY A 467 3.30 -3.45 -6.86
N TYR A 468 4.31 -4.14 -6.30
CA TYR A 468 5.49 -3.44 -5.78
C TYR A 468 6.41 -3.00 -6.91
N ASP A 469 6.81 -1.73 -6.91
CA ASP A 469 7.80 -1.20 -7.84
C ASP A 469 8.89 -0.37 -7.13
N LEU A 470 10.01 -0.11 -7.82
CA LEU A 470 11.17 0.59 -7.26
C LEU A 470 11.10 2.12 -7.37
N THR A 471 9.91 2.65 -7.63
CA THR A 471 9.62 4.09 -7.63
C THR A 471 8.66 4.47 -6.51
N THR A 472 7.65 3.63 -6.25
CA THR A 472 6.56 3.90 -5.30
C THR A 472 6.32 2.78 -4.28
N GLY A 473 7.10 1.71 -4.32
CA GLY A 473 7.01 0.62 -3.35
C GLY A 473 5.68 -0.10 -3.50
N LEU A 474 4.98 -0.36 -2.40
CA LEU A 474 3.62 -0.92 -2.40
C LEU A 474 2.55 0.06 -2.91
N GLY A 475 2.92 1.32 -3.18
CA GLY A 475 2.00 2.40 -3.51
C GLY A 475 1.66 3.30 -2.32
N SER A 476 0.61 4.10 -2.47
CA SER A 476 0.12 5.03 -1.45
C SER A 476 -1.02 4.43 -0.62
N PRO A 477 -1.33 4.91 0.60
CA PRO A 477 -2.31 4.22 1.44
C PRO A 477 -3.75 4.54 1.04
N ASN A 478 -4.61 3.52 1.01
CA ASN A 478 -6.01 3.72 1.39
C ASN A 478 -6.10 3.55 2.91
N GLY A 479 -6.12 4.67 3.64
CA GLY A 479 -5.94 4.68 5.09
C GLY A 479 -6.94 3.83 5.87
N THR A 480 -8.20 3.78 5.42
CA THR A 480 -9.26 3.01 6.08
C THR A 480 -9.13 1.51 5.80
N LEU A 481 -8.90 1.12 4.54
CA LEU A 481 -8.65 -0.28 4.20
C LEU A 481 -7.38 -0.81 4.85
N LEU A 482 -6.31 -0.02 4.88
CA LEU A 482 -5.08 -0.38 5.57
C LEU A 482 -5.31 -0.52 7.08
N ALA A 483 -6.04 0.39 7.72
CA ALA A 483 -6.35 0.29 9.15
C ALA A 483 -7.16 -0.98 9.48
N ARG A 484 -8.19 -1.31 8.69
CA ARG A 484 -8.98 -2.56 8.83
C ARG A 484 -8.10 -3.81 8.67
N THR A 485 -7.20 -3.78 7.70
CA THR A 485 -6.28 -4.89 7.44
C THR A 485 -5.28 -5.05 8.58
N LEU A 486 -4.68 -3.97 9.07
CA LEU A 486 -3.74 -4.00 10.18
C LEU A 486 -4.40 -4.44 11.48
N THR A 487 -5.65 -4.05 11.76
CA THR A 487 -6.38 -4.55 12.94
C THR A 487 -6.69 -6.03 12.82
N ALA A 488 -7.07 -6.52 11.64
CA ALA A 488 -7.26 -7.96 11.40
C ALA A 488 -5.97 -8.75 11.65
N ILE A 489 -4.85 -8.32 11.06
CA ILE A 489 -3.52 -8.94 11.29
C ILE A 489 -3.16 -8.91 12.78
N GLY A 490 -3.34 -7.75 13.43
CA GLY A 490 -3.02 -7.57 14.84
C GLY A 490 -3.80 -8.52 15.75
N HIS A 491 -5.11 -8.66 15.53
CA HIS A 491 -5.93 -9.59 16.32
C HIS A 491 -5.60 -11.05 16.04
N ALA A 492 -5.42 -11.43 14.77
CA ALA A 492 -5.00 -12.77 14.38
C ALA A 492 -3.71 -13.17 15.11
N GLN A 493 -2.66 -12.33 15.06
CA GLN A 493 -1.36 -12.63 15.65
C GLN A 493 -1.33 -12.62 17.19
N TYR A 494 -2.19 -11.82 17.84
CA TYR A 494 -2.18 -11.70 19.31
C TYR A 494 -3.10 -12.69 20.02
N PHE A 495 -4.21 -13.07 19.39
CA PHE A 495 -5.29 -13.79 20.06
C PHE A 495 -5.63 -15.14 19.44
N PHE A 496 -5.16 -15.43 18.23
CA PHE A 496 -5.48 -16.65 17.52
C PHE A 496 -4.21 -17.45 17.18
N ASP A 497 -4.39 -18.77 17.10
CA ASP A 497 -3.38 -19.74 16.65
C ASP A 497 -4.10 -20.64 15.64
N GLU A 498 -4.55 -20.01 14.54
CA GLU A 498 -5.31 -20.68 13.50
C GLU A 498 -4.44 -21.68 12.75
N ASP A 499 -5.02 -22.84 12.44
CA ASP A 499 -4.37 -23.81 11.57
C ASP A 499 -4.18 -23.15 10.20
N PRO A 500 -2.95 -23.06 9.67
CA PRO A 500 -2.71 -22.46 8.37
C PRO A 500 -3.41 -23.29 7.28
N ILE A 501 -3.77 -22.69 6.16
CA ILE A 501 -4.40 -23.44 5.07
C ILE A 501 -3.47 -24.54 4.52
N ILE A 502 -2.18 -24.25 4.43
CA ILE A 502 -1.15 -25.20 4.02
C ILE A 502 0.05 -25.08 4.97
N SER A 503 0.88 -26.11 5.01
CA SER A 503 2.13 -26.11 5.76
C SER A 503 3.26 -26.63 4.90
N GLY A 504 4.49 -26.16 5.16
CA GLY A 504 5.69 -26.64 4.49
C GLY A 504 6.44 -25.57 3.74
N SER A 505 7.12 -25.97 2.66
CA SER A 505 7.98 -25.10 1.86
C SER A 505 8.34 -25.76 0.53
N ALA A 506 8.93 -24.98 -0.37
CA ALA A 506 9.66 -25.45 -1.56
C ALA A 506 10.50 -26.72 -1.32
N SER A 507 11.22 -26.73 -0.20
CA SER A 507 12.25 -27.72 0.09
C SER A 507 11.71 -28.98 0.77
N SER A 508 10.63 -28.84 1.53
CA SER A 508 10.01 -29.92 2.31
C SER A 508 8.77 -30.51 1.63
N GLY A 509 8.27 -29.86 0.57
CA GLY A 509 6.94 -30.09 0.03
C GLY A 509 5.87 -29.40 0.87
N TRP A 510 4.65 -29.40 0.34
CA TRP A 510 3.47 -28.78 0.93
C TRP A 510 2.48 -29.84 1.41
N THR A 511 1.80 -29.56 2.52
CA THR A 511 0.71 -30.37 3.06
C THR A 511 -0.48 -29.50 3.41
N SER A 512 -1.69 -30.08 3.43
CA SER A 512 -2.86 -29.43 4.01
C SER A 512 -2.61 -29.16 5.50
N GLY A 513 -2.95 -27.97 5.99
CA GLY A 513 -2.79 -27.64 7.42
C GLY A 513 -3.91 -28.17 8.31
N ALA A 514 -5.10 -28.42 7.75
CA ALA A 514 -6.26 -28.94 8.47
C ALA A 514 -7.05 -29.97 7.63
N ASP A 515 -8.03 -30.63 8.26
CA ASP A 515 -9.11 -31.31 7.53
C ASP A 515 -10.05 -30.22 6.98
N GLN A 516 -10.10 -30.05 5.66
CA GLN A 516 -10.76 -28.89 5.07
C GLN A 516 -11.16 -29.09 3.60
N SER A 517 -12.23 -28.38 3.23
CA SER A 517 -12.61 -28.17 1.84
C SER A 517 -11.91 -26.96 1.26
N LEU A 518 -11.44 -27.07 0.02
CA LEU A 518 -10.60 -26.07 -0.64
C LEU A 518 -11.15 -25.72 -2.02
N LEU A 519 -11.17 -24.43 -2.32
CA LEU A 519 -11.35 -23.86 -3.65
C LEU A 519 -10.02 -23.89 -4.39
N LEU A 520 -10.04 -24.26 -5.68
CA LEU A 520 -8.89 -24.27 -6.58
C LEU A 520 -9.13 -23.27 -7.73
N GLN A 521 -8.58 -22.07 -7.60
CA GLN A 521 -8.88 -20.91 -8.42
C GLN A 521 -7.72 -20.61 -9.38
N THR A 522 -7.89 -20.87 -10.67
CA THR A 522 -6.82 -20.64 -11.65
C THR A 522 -6.78 -19.18 -12.09
N MET A 523 -5.60 -18.56 -12.00
CA MET A 523 -5.35 -17.19 -12.44
C MET A 523 -4.21 -17.19 -13.46
N SER A 524 -4.52 -17.04 -14.74
CA SER A 524 -3.51 -16.94 -15.80
C SER A 524 -4.02 -16.09 -16.96
N GLY A 525 -3.16 -15.24 -17.51
CA GLY A 525 -3.47 -14.44 -18.69
C GLY A 525 -3.60 -15.27 -19.98
N ASN A 526 -3.27 -16.56 -19.95
CA ASN A 526 -3.43 -17.50 -21.05
C ASN A 526 -4.25 -18.72 -20.60
N GLY A 527 -4.74 -19.51 -21.56
CA GLY A 527 -5.29 -20.83 -21.22
C GLY A 527 -4.19 -21.69 -20.59
N ALA A 528 -4.52 -22.38 -19.50
CA ALA A 528 -3.57 -23.13 -18.69
C ALA A 528 -4.05 -24.57 -18.46
N THR A 529 -3.11 -25.51 -18.36
CA THR A 529 -3.37 -26.87 -17.88
C THR A 529 -2.84 -27.01 -16.47
N VAL A 530 -3.74 -27.20 -15.51
CA VAL A 530 -3.39 -27.34 -14.09
C VAL A 530 -3.48 -28.81 -13.70
N HIS A 531 -2.44 -29.32 -13.07
CA HIS A 531 -2.48 -30.60 -12.36
C HIS A 531 -2.31 -30.34 -10.87
N PHE A 532 -3.27 -30.84 -10.09
CA PHE A 532 -3.27 -30.81 -8.63
C PHE A 532 -3.05 -32.24 -8.13
N SER A 533 -2.02 -32.42 -7.30
CA SER A 533 -1.68 -33.71 -6.69
C SER A 533 -2.16 -33.75 -5.24
N GLU A 534 -2.70 -34.89 -4.83
CA GLU A 534 -3.29 -35.16 -3.50
C GLU A 534 -2.72 -36.48 -2.99
N GLY A 535 -1.67 -36.40 -2.18
CA GLY A 535 -0.90 -37.56 -1.77
C GLY A 535 -0.25 -38.28 -2.97
N ALA A 536 -0.75 -39.48 -3.28
CA ALA A 536 -0.29 -40.29 -4.42
C ALA A 536 -1.24 -40.22 -5.63
N GLU A 537 -2.40 -39.59 -5.45
CA GLU A 537 -3.41 -39.37 -6.49
C GLU A 537 -3.31 -37.93 -6.99
N GLY A 538 -4.14 -37.57 -7.96
CA GLY A 538 -4.23 -36.21 -8.47
C GLY A 538 -5.12 -36.12 -9.69
N PHE A 539 -5.50 -34.91 -10.06
CA PHE A 539 -6.32 -34.68 -11.24
C PHE A 539 -5.82 -33.49 -12.04
N THR A 540 -6.16 -33.50 -13.32
CA THR A 540 -5.80 -32.45 -14.27
C THR A 540 -7.07 -31.82 -14.82
N PHE A 541 -7.05 -30.51 -14.97
CA PHE A 541 -8.11 -29.76 -15.62
C PHE A 541 -7.51 -28.63 -16.47
N ALA A 542 -8.25 -28.27 -17.51
CA ALA A 542 -7.92 -27.12 -18.35
C ALA A 542 -8.65 -25.89 -17.80
N SER A 543 -7.97 -24.76 -17.82
CA SER A 543 -8.51 -23.45 -17.51
C SER A 543 -8.50 -22.57 -18.74
N ALA A 544 -9.58 -21.83 -18.95
CA ALA A 544 -9.55 -20.67 -19.83
C ALA A 544 -8.62 -19.60 -19.22
N ALA A 545 -8.20 -18.64 -20.05
CA ALA A 545 -7.52 -17.45 -19.56
C ALA A 545 -8.48 -16.65 -18.66
N THR A 546 -7.95 -16.13 -17.56
CA THR A 546 -8.57 -15.02 -16.84
C THR A 546 -8.69 -13.84 -17.78
N ALA A 547 -9.89 -13.27 -17.91
CA ALA A 547 -10.11 -12.11 -18.75
C ALA A 547 -9.32 -10.91 -18.23
N GLN A 548 -8.92 -10.01 -19.14
CA GLN A 548 -8.05 -8.87 -18.83
C GLN A 548 -8.57 -7.97 -17.70
N PHE A 549 -9.89 -7.84 -17.56
CA PHE A 549 -10.56 -7.01 -16.56
C PHE A 549 -11.39 -7.84 -15.58
N ALA A 550 -11.10 -9.14 -15.45
CA ALA A 550 -11.70 -9.96 -14.41
C ALA A 550 -11.30 -9.39 -13.04
N TRP A 551 -12.24 -9.35 -12.11
CA TRP A 551 -12.01 -8.68 -10.83
C TRP A 551 -10.81 -9.28 -10.10
N THR A 552 -9.96 -8.41 -9.56
CA THR A 552 -8.80 -8.78 -8.76
C THR A 552 -9.15 -8.68 -7.28
N SER A 553 -8.31 -9.27 -6.42
CA SER A 553 -8.36 -9.03 -4.97
C SER A 553 -8.39 -7.53 -4.62
N ARG A 554 -7.64 -6.71 -5.35
CA ARG A 554 -7.59 -5.26 -5.14
C ARG A 554 -8.94 -4.61 -5.45
N LEU A 555 -9.50 -4.86 -6.64
CA LEU A 555 -10.77 -4.27 -7.04
C LEU A 555 -11.90 -4.70 -6.10
N ALA A 556 -11.97 -5.99 -5.76
CA ALA A 556 -13.00 -6.52 -4.85
C ALA A 556 -13.03 -5.78 -3.49
N LEU A 557 -11.87 -5.37 -2.96
CA LEU A 557 -11.77 -4.58 -1.72
C LEU A 557 -12.12 -3.10 -1.93
N GLN A 558 -11.65 -2.51 -3.03
CA GLN A 558 -11.91 -1.11 -3.38
C GLN A 558 -13.42 -0.85 -3.60
N VAL A 559 -14.11 -1.74 -4.32
CA VAL A 559 -15.55 -1.56 -4.57
C VAL A 559 -16.39 -1.71 -3.31
N LEU A 560 -15.86 -2.25 -2.21
CA LEU A 560 -16.59 -2.36 -0.94
C LEU A 560 -16.52 -1.07 -0.10
N GLN A 561 -15.99 0.03 -0.65
CA GLN A 561 -16.01 1.36 -0.04
C GLN A 561 -17.23 2.17 -0.48
N ASP A 562 -17.72 3.04 0.41
CA ASP A 562 -18.94 3.86 0.21
C ASP A 562 -18.78 4.90 -0.91
N ASP A 563 -17.56 5.36 -1.15
CA ASP A 563 -17.21 6.38 -2.15
C ASP A 563 -16.99 5.81 -3.56
N PHE A 564 -17.06 4.48 -3.73
CA PHE A 564 -16.84 3.85 -5.03
C PHE A 564 -18.08 3.92 -5.93
N ASP A 565 -17.93 4.53 -7.11
CA ASP A 565 -19.00 4.81 -8.07
C ASP A 565 -19.59 3.53 -8.66
N PRO A 566 -20.91 3.30 -8.53
CA PRO A 566 -21.59 2.13 -9.10
C PRO A 566 -21.46 2.02 -10.63
N ASN A 567 -21.15 3.10 -11.36
CA ASN A 567 -20.92 3.02 -12.81
C ASN A 567 -19.60 2.32 -13.16
N LEU A 568 -18.54 2.56 -12.38
CA LEU A 568 -17.27 1.84 -12.55
C LEU A 568 -17.44 0.35 -12.21
N VAL A 569 -18.23 0.03 -11.18
CA VAL A 569 -18.56 -1.37 -10.83
C VAL A 569 -19.19 -2.09 -12.02
N ARG A 570 -20.24 -1.50 -12.61
CA ARG A 570 -20.93 -2.07 -13.78
C ARG A 570 -20.05 -2.15 -15.03
N LEU A 571 -19.05 -1.29 -15.16
CA LEU A 571 -18.15 -1.28 -16.31
C LEU A 571 -17.29 -2.55 -16.41
N PHE A 572 -16.94 -3.12 -15.25
CA PHE A 572 -16.09 -4.30 -15.13
C PHE A 572 -16.88 -5.59 -14.85
N ASP A 573 -18.16 -5.59 -15.20
CA ASP A 573 -19.04 -6.78 -15.16
C ASP A 573 -18.74 -7.76 -16.32
N LYS A 574 -19.02 -9.05 -16.12
CA LYS A 574 -18.99 -10.14 -17.12
C LYS A 574 -17.60 -10.55 -17.62
N TYR A 575 -16.54 -10.11 -16.94
CA TYR A 575 -15.17 -10.53 -17.25
C TYR A 575 -14.81 -11.80 -16.48
N GLY A 576 -14.95 -12.94 -17.17
CA GLY A 576 -14.74 -14.26 -16.57
C GLY A 576 -13.34 -14.50 -16.02
N GLN A 577 -13.29 -15.11 -14.84
CA GLN A 577 -12.13 -15.72 -14.22
C GLN A 577 -11.69 -16.99 -14.97
N GLY A 578 -10.54 -17.52 -14.55
CA GLY A 578 -10.11 -18.88 -14.90
C GLY A 578 -11.01 -19.94 -14.27
N ASN A 579 -10.63 -21.21 -14.43
CA ASN A 579 -11.42 -22.32 -13.90
C ASN A 579 -11.42 -22.32 -12.37
N LEU A 580 -12.61 -22.52 -11.79
CA LEU A 580 -12.81 -22.85 -10.39
C LEU A 580 -13.00 -24.36 -10.24
N GLY A 581 -12.15 -25.00 -9.45
CA GLY A 581 -12.32 -26.38 -8.98
C GLY A 581 -12.48 -26.42 -7.46
N ASP A 582 -12.70 -27.62 -6.94
CA ASP A 582 -12.79 -27.90 -5.52
C ASP A 582 -12.09 -29.21 -5.16
N THR A 583 -11.68 -29.32 -3.90
CA THR A 583 -11.21 -30.57 -3.30
C THR A 583 -11.43 -30.60 -1.79
N VAL A 584 -11.25 -31.78 -1.18
CA VAL A 584 -11.25 -31.99 0.27
C VAL A 584 -9.96 -32.71 0.64
N LEU A 585 -9.18 -32.13 1.55
CA LEU A 585 -7.91 -32.70 1.99
C LEU A 585 -7.92 -32.95 3.48
N GLY A 586 -7.30 -34.07 3.89
CA GLY A 586 -7.04 -34.34 5.30
C GLY A 586 -5.84 -33.57 5.84
N ALA A 587 -5.82 -33.30 7.14
CA ALA A 587 -4.68 -32.65 7.79
C ALA A 587 -3.37 -33.43 7.56
N GLY A 588 -2.32 -32.74 7.10
CA GLY A 588 -1.02 -33.34 6.78
C GLY A 588 -0.97 -34.11 5.45
N GLU A 589 -2.07 -34.16 4.70
CA GLU A 589 -2.08 -34.73 3.35
C GLU A 589 -1.21 -33.90 2.40
N LYS A 590 -0.37 -34.56 1.62
CA LYS A 590 0.56 -33.87 0.70
C LYS A 590 -0.21 -33.26 -0.46
N LEU A 591 0.21 -32.07 -0.86
CA LEU A 591 -0.31 -31.43 -2.06
C LEU A 591 0.82 -30.83 -2.91
N ALA A 592 0.60 -30.78 -4.21
CA ALA A 592 1.51 -30.15 -5.16
C ALA A 592 0.73 -29.65 -6.38
N VAL A 593 1.25 -28.60 -7.02
CA VAL A 593 0.62 -27.99 -8.18
C VAL A 593 1.62 -27.94 -9.32
N THR A 594 1.17 -28.26 -10.53
CA THR A 594 1.88 -27.90 -11.75
C THR A 594 0.98 -27.15 -12.70
N ILE A 595 1.51 -26.12 -13.35
CA ILE A 595 0.83 -25.27 -14.32
C ILE A 595 1.61 -25.35 -15.63
N ASP A 596 0.95 -25.83 -16.69
CA ASP A 596 1.57 -26.09 -18.00
C ASP A 596 2.83 -26.96 -17.91
N GLY A 597 2.82 -27.92 -16.98
CA GLY A 597 3.94 -28.83 -16.71
C GLY A 597 5.08 -28.23 -15.88
N SER A 598 4.99 -26.96 -15.48
CA SER A 598 5.96 -26.32 -14.58
C SER A 598 5.52 -26.48 -13.13
N HIS A 599 6.44 -26.80 -12.23
CA HIS A 599 6.16 -26.85 -10.79
C HIS A 599 5.78 -25.46 -10.29
N ALA A 600 4.60 -25.37 -9.68
CA ALA A 600 4.09 -24.17 -9.07
C ALA A 600 4.28 -24.24 -7.56
N GLU A 601 4.47 -23.09 -6.95
CA GLU A 601 5.06 -23.00 -5.63
C GLU A 601 4.51 -21.84 -4.82
N ALA A 602 4.28 -22.05 -3.52
CA ALA A 602 3.51 -21.14 -2.67
C ALA A 602 4.38 -20.20 -1.83
N TRP A 603 5.13 -19.29 -2.48
CA TRP A 603 6.11 -18.43 -1.79
C TRP A 603 5.45 -17.39 -0.88
N SER A 604 4.34 -16.83 -1.36
CA SER A 604 3.51 -15.89 -0.62
C SER A 604 2.76 -16.53 0.55
N ALA A 605 2.76 -17.86 0.70
CA ALA A 605 2.09 -18.53 1.81
C ALA A 605 2.58 -18.04 3.17
N ARG A 606 3.85 -17.63 3.29
CA ARG A 606 4.39 -17.00 4.53
C ARG A 606 3.70 -15.70 4.94
N LEU A 607 2.91 -15.10 4.03
CA LEU A 607 2.15 -13.88 4.24
C LEU A 607 0.64 -14.14 4.27
N THR A 608 0.16 -15.21 3.66
CA THR A 608 -1.28 -15.41 3.38
C THR A 608 -1.90 -16.63 4.05
N ASP A 609 -1.12 -17.63 4.48
CA ASP A 609 -1.62 -18.95 4.88
C ASP A 609 -2.55 -18.92 6.10
N GLN A 610 -2.27 -18.04 7.06
CA GLN A 610 -3.11 -17.76 8.23
C GLN A 610 -4.43 -17.06 7.86
N PHE A 611 -4.51 -16.44 6.68
CA PHE A 611 -5.66 -15.68 6.22
C PHE A 611 -6.53 -16.45 5.22
N GLY A 612 -6.45 -17.78 5.25
CA GLY A 612 -7.39 -18.68 4.58
C GLY A 612 -7.12 -18.89 3.09
N PHE A 613 -5.94 -18.53 2.56
CA PHE A 613 -5.55 -18.85 1.19
C PHE A 613 -4.03 -18.90 0.97
N ALA A 614 -3.60 -19.58 -0.09
CA ALA A 614 -2.22 -19.60 -0.56
C ALA A 614 -2.17 -19.70 -2.09
N ASP A 615 -1.24 -18.99 -2.71
CA ASP A 615 -1.11 -18.95 -4.16
C ASP A 615 0.08 -19.79 -4.63
N PHE A 616 -0.16 -20.87 -5.37
CA PHE A 616 0.87 -21.66 -6.03
C PHE A 616 1.21 -21.02 -7.37
N GLN A 617 2.41 -20.45 -7.49
CA GLN A 617 2.77 -19.59 -8.59
C GLN A 617 3.86 -20.19 -9.48
N THR A 618 3.77 -19.85 -10.76
CA THR A 618 4.83 -19.97 -11.77
C THR A 618 5.02 -18.61 -12.43
N THR A 619 6.00 -18.48 -13.33
CA THR A 619 6.17 -17.22 -14.11
C THR A 619 5.02 -16.95 -15.09
N THR A 620 4.11 -17.89 -15.34
CA THR A 620 3.04 -17.79 -16.35
C THR A 620 1.62 -17.86 -15.80
N GLY A 621 1.46 -18.11 -14.50
CA GLY A 621 0.15 -18.20 -13.85
C GLY A 621 0.24 -18.70 -12.42
N ALA A 622 -0.92 -18.66 -11.75
CA ALA A 622 -1.08 -19.08 -10.37
C ALA A 622 -2.33 -19.96 -10.20
N LEU A 623 -2.29 -20.84 -9.21
CA LEU A 623 -3.47 -21.49 -8.64
C LEU A 623 -3.62 -21.04 -7.19
N ARG A 624 -4.68 -20.29 -6.90
CA ARG A 624 -5.05 -20.00 -5.52
C ARG A 624 -5.77 -21.21 -4.92
N VAL A 625 -5.29 -21.63 -3.76
CA VAL A 625 -5.95 -22.60 -2.89
C VAL A 625 -6.56 -21.80 -1.75
N ALA A 626 -7.88 -21.88 -1.54
CA ALA A 626 -8.56 -21.02 -0.56
C ALA A 626 -9.70 -21.74 0.18
N ARG A 627 -9.99 -21.30 1.41
CA ARG A 627 -11.14 -21.79 2.19
C ARG A 627 -12.45 -21.18 1.67
N PRO A 628 -13.53 -21.98 1.54
CA PRO A 628 -14.88 -21.50 1.21
C PRO A 628 -15.67 -21.03 2.44
N ALA A 629 -14.99 -20.69 3.53
CA ALA A 629 -15.56 -20.25 4.80
C ALA A 629 -14.62 -19.25 5.48
N ALA A 630 -15.19 -18.40 6.34
CA ALA A 630 -14.43 -17.53 7.23
C ALA A 630 -14.22 -18.22 8.59
N VAL A 631 -13.08 -17.97 9.23
CA VAL A 631 -12.91 -18.19 10.67
C VAL A 631 -12.99 -16.85 11.37
N ALA A 632 -13.82 -16.76 12.41
CA ALA A 632 -14.11 -15.50 13.09
C ALA A 632 -12.99 -15.13 14.07
N GLU A 633 -11.98 -14.42 13.55
CA GLU A 633 -10.91 -13.81 14.34
C GLU A 633 -11.39 -12.48 14.96
N THR A 634 -12.29 -12.58 15.93
CA THR A 634 -12.92 -11.42 16.59
C THR A 634 -11.92 -10.61 17.41
N ALA A 635 -12.18 -9.31 17.52
CA ALA A 635 -11.32 -8.42 18.30
C ALA A 635 -11.16 -8.90 19.75
N GLY A 636 -9.92 -9.16 20.18
CA GLY A 636 -9.59 -9.66 21.52
C GLY A 636 -10.05 -11.10 21.80
N ALA A 637 -10.34 -11.90 20.76
CA ALA A 637 -10.99 -13.21 20.87
C ALA A 637 -12.28 -13.15 21.71
N ALA A 638 -13.08 -12.11 21.51
CA ALA A 638 -14.33 -11.92 22.21
C ALA A 638 -15.48 -12.71 21.57
N ASP A 639 -16.38 -13.20 22.42
CA ASP A 639 -17.64 -13.82 22.02
C ASP A 639 -18.77 -12.78 21.95
N ASP A 640 -19.92 -13.19 21.38
CA ASP A 640 -21.12 -12.36 21.26
C ASP A 640 -20.89 -11.01 20.54
N THR A 641 -19.96 -10.98 19.58
CA THR A 641 -19.56 -9.76 18.87
C THR A 641 -20.47 -9.46 17.67
N ILE A 642 -20.26 -8.28 17.07
CA ILE A 642 -20.85 -7.90 15.79
C ILE A 642 -19.78 -7.95 14.70
N ALA A 643 -19.95 -8.81 13.70
CA ALA A 643 -19.14 -8.75 12.48
C ALA A 643 -19.80 -7.83 11.45
N ILE A 644 -19.04 -6.93 10.82
CA ILE A 644 -19.55 -6.08 9.74
C ILE A 644 -19.48 -6.83 8.42
N VAL A 645 -20.61 -6.86 7.71
CA VAL A 645 -20.73 -7.37 6.36
C VAL A 645 -20.84 -6.18 5.42
N ARG A 646 -19.98 -6.11 4.41
CA ARG A 646 -20.09 -5.15 3.29
C ARG A 646 -20.39 -5.95 2.04
N VAL A 647 -21.36 -5.51 1.24
CA VAL A 647 -21.85 -6.23 0.07
C VAL A 647 -21.98 -5.28 -1.12
N ARG A 648 -21.35 -5.64 -2.23
CA ARG A 648 -21.50 -4.99 -3.54
C ARG A 648 -22.15 -5.98 -4.49
N GLN A 649 -23.25 -5.60 -5.14
CA GLN A 649 -23.89 -6.44 -6.15
C GLN A 649 -23.50 -5.95 -7.54
N ASN A 650 -23.03 -6.85 -8.40
CA ASN A 650 -22.81 -6.59 -9.82
C ASN A 650 -23.59 -7.55 -10.73
N GLY A 651 -24.43 -8.41 -10.17
CA GLY A 651 -25.38 -9.24 -10.91
C GLY A 651 -26.72 -8.51 -11.10
N GLU A 652 -27.44 -8.84 -12.17
CA GLU A 652 -28.75 -8.22 -12.48
C GLU A 652 -29.91 -8.89 -11.72
N ASN A 653 -29.73 -10.10 -11.17
CA ASN A 653 -30.81 -10.82 -10.49
C ASN A 653 -31.10 -10.24 -9.10
N ASN A 654 -32.33 -10.43 -8.64
CA ASN A 654 -32.66 -10.26 -7.23
C ASN A 654 -32.08 -11.43 -6.44
N VAL A 655 -31.10 -11.16 -5.59
CA VAL A 655 -30.40 -12.15 -4.77
C VAL A 655 -30.50 -11.82 -3.28
N ALA A 656 -30.26 -12.81 -2.42
CA ALA A 656 -30.14 -12.61 -0.98
C ALA A 656 -29.07 -13.53 -0.38
N LEU A 657 -28.20 -12.97 0.45
CA LEU A 657 -27.07 -13.64 1.09
C LEU A 657 -27.41 -14.04 2.52
N SER A 658 -27.02 -15.24 2.92
CA SER A 658 -27.14 -15.74 4.30
C SER A 658 -25.82 -16.29 4.81
N PHE A 659 -25.55 -16.08 6.09
CA PHE A 659 -24.38 -16.55 6.80
C PHE A 659 -24.82 -17.53 7.89
N TYR A 660 -24.12 -18.66 8.04
CA TYR A 660 -24.47 -19.69 9.04
C TYR A 660 -23.24 -20.37 9.59
N ARG A 661 -23.34 -20.83 10.84
CA ARG A 661 -22.26 -21.53 11.54
C ARG A 661 -22.17 -23.00 11.11
N VAL A 662 -20.96 -23.47 10.84
CA VAL A 662 -20.64 -24.89 10.56
C VAL A 662 -19.75 -25.47 11.68
N ASP A 663 -19.68 -26.80 11.77
CA ASP A 663 -18.91 -27.50 12.81
C ASP A 663 -17.41 -27.62 12.46
N ASP A 664 -17.07 -27.61 11.18
CA ASP A 664 -15.72 -27.83 10.67
C ASP A 664 -15.47 -27.08 9.34
N LEU A 665 -14.23 -27.11 8.86
CA LEU A 665 -13.80 -26.48 7.60
C LEU A 665 -14.26 -27.27 6.35
N ASP A 666 -14.91 -28.43 6.52
CA ASP A 666 -15.63 -29.15 5.47
C ASP A 666 -17.08 -28.67 5.31
N GLY A 667 -17.51 -27.77 6.20
CA GLY A 667 -18.86 -27.22 6.19
C GLY A 667 -19.91 -28.15 6.80
N ALA A 668 -19.54 -29.15 7.60
CA ALA A 668 -20.51 -30.06 8.19
C ALA A 668 -21.41 -29.38 9.24
N ILE A 669 -22.64 -29.88 9.39
CA ILE A 669 -23.60 -29.41 10.40
C ILE A 669 -24.29 -30.60 11.06
N GLY A 670 -23.99 -30.87 12.32
CA GLY A 670 -24.57 -31.98 13.09
C GLY A 670 -24.35 -33.34 12.43
N GLY A 671 -23.20 -33.52 11.75
CA GLY A 671 -22.87 -34.72 10.97
C GLY A 671 -23.48 -34.78 9.56
N LEU A 672 -24.23 -33.76 9.14
CA LEU A 672 -24.69 -33.60 7.75
C LEU A 672 -23.60 -32.91 6.93
N ARG A 673 -23.38 -33.41 5.71
CA ARG A 673 -22.46 -32.79 4.75
C ARG A 673 -23.23 -31.89 3.78
N PRO A 674 -22.57 -30.86 3.21
CA PRO A 674 -23.15 -30.12 2.09
C PRO A 674 -23.63 -31.08 1.00
N GLY A 675 -24.86 -30.87 0.53
CA GLY A 675 -25.53 -31.74 -0.45
C GLY A 675 -26.50 -32.77 0.17
N ASP A 676 -26.40 -33.04 1.47
CA ASP A 676 -27.38 -33.90 2.14
C ASP A 676 -28.78 -33.26 2.15
N ALA A 677 -29.83 -34.08 1.99
CA ALA A 677 -31.20 -33.60 1.87
C ALA A 677 -31.69 -32.73 3.07
N ALA A 678 -31.14 -32.94 4.26
CA ALA A 678 -31.49 -32.19 5.47
C ALA A 678 -30.58 -30.97 5.73
N TYR A 679 -29.50 -30.81 4.95
CA TYR A 679 -28.47 -29.80 5.19
C TYR A 679 -29.03 -28.38 5.17
N ALA A 680 -29.91 -28.07 4.20
CA ALA A 680 -30.49 -26.74 4.07
C ALA A 680 -31.30 -26.30 5.31
N GLY A 681 -32.03 -27.23 5.93
CA GLY A 681 -32.77 -26.97 7.16
C GLY A 681 -31.82 -26.77 8.36
N ALA A 682 -30.73 -27.53 8.42
CA ALA A 682 -29.72 -27.40 9.46
C ALA A 682 -28.98 -26.07 9.36
N ALA A 683 -28.56 -25.66 8.16
CA ALA A 683 -27.97 -24.35 7.89
C ALA A 683 -28.89 -23.19 8.29
N GLN A 684 -30.18 -23.27 7.94
CA GLN A 684 -31.16 -22.26 8.35
C GLN A 684 -31.32 -22.17 9.88
N GLY A 685 -31.22 -23.30 10.59
CA GLY A 685 -31.25 -23.36 12.05
C GLY A 685 -30.03 -22.74 12.74
N ARG A 686 -28.93 -22.55 12.00
CA ARG A 686 -27.66 -21.94 12.47
C ARG A 686 -27.35 -20.61 11.79
N ALA A 687 -28.31 -20.02 11.08
CA ALA A 687 -28.10 -18.76 10.39
C ALA A 687 -27.98 -17.60 11.38
N TYR A 688 -26.98 -16.73 11.17
CA TYR A 688 -26.76 -15.55 11.99
C TYR A 688 -27.91 -14.56 11.84
N GLN A 689 -28.29 -13.92 12.95
CA GLN A 689 -29.25 -12.82 12.92
C GLN A 689 -28.55 -11.54 12.47
N LEU A 690 -29.18 -10.79 11.57
CA LEU A 690 -28.69 -9.50 11.14
C LEU A 690 -29.02 -8.40 12.16
N THR A 691 -28.19 -7.37 12.22
CA THR A 691 -28.48 -6.14 13.00
C THR A 691 -29.72 -5.40 12.50
N THR A 692 -30.02 -5.53 11.21
CA THR A 692 -31.23 -5.03 10.54
C THR A 692 -32.46 -5.94 10.70
N GLY A 693 -32.27 -7.15 11.26
CA GLY A 693 -33.32 -8.15 11.49
C GLY A 693 -33.37 -9.25 10.42
N GLY A 694 -33.85 -10.43 10.80
CA GLY A 694 -33.86 -11.60 9.92
C GLY A 694 -32.49 -12.28 9.80
N THR A 695 -32.36 -13.22 8.86
CA THR A 695 -31.15 -14.04 8.64
C THR A 695 -30.63 -13.96 7.21
N SER A 696 -31.20 -13.06 6.40
CA SER A 696 -30.87 -12.92 5.00
C SER A 696 -30.76 -11.45 4.64
N LEU A 697 -29.62 -11.08 4.06
CA LEU A 697 -29.32 -9.74 3.56
C LEU A 697 -29.74 -9.69 2.09
N ALA A 698 -30.63 -8.76 1.73
CA ALA A 698 -30.99 -8.58 0.33
C ALA A 698 -29.80 -8.00 -0.44
N GLY A 699 -29.67 -8.38 -1.71
CA GLY A 699 -28.71 -7.74 -2.60
C GLY A 699 -29.10 -6.27 -2.83
N PRO A 700 -28.15 -5.33 -2.80
CA PRO A 700 -28.42 -3.88 -2.96
C PRO A 700 -28.85 -3.47 -4.39
N GLY A 701 -28.85 -4.40 -5.34
CA GLY A 701 -29.13 -4.16 -6.75
C GLY A 701 -27.88 -3.77 -7.56
N TYR A 702 -27.98 -3.91 -8.88
CA TYR A 702 -26.87 -3.83 -9.82
C TYR A 702 -26.01 -2.56 -9.67
N GLY A 703 -24.73 -2.73 -9.30
CA GLY A 703 -23.71 -1.72 -9.03
C GLY A 703 -23.69 -1.16 -7.61
N ASN A 704 -24.74 -1.38 -6.81
CA ASN A 704 -24.93 -0.70 -5.53
C ASN A 704 -24.25 -1.43 -4.35
N LEU A 705 -23.97 -0.68 -3.29
CA LEU A 705 -23.41 -1.14 -2.02
C LEU A 705 -24.48 -1.20 -0.94
N GLU A 706 -24.35 -2.15 -0.01
CA GLU A 706 -25.02 -2.14 1.29
C GLU A 706 -24.11 -2.75 2.35
N HIS A 707 -24.37 -2.43 3.62
CA HIS A 707 -23.72 -3.06 4.76
C HIS A 707 -24.75 -3.57 5.78
N ALA A 708 -24.36 -4.56 6.56
CA ALA A 708 -25.12 -5.07 7.70
C ALA A 708 -24.17 -5.56 8.79
N GLY A 709 -24.70 -5.89 9.97
CA GLY A 709 -23.94 -6.59 11.02
C GLY A 709 -24.49 -7.99 11.26
N LEU A 710 -23.61 -8.97 11.48
CA LEU A 710 -23.97 -10.28 12.03
C LEU A 710 -23.91 -10.19 13.55
N ARG A 711 -24.97 -10.60 14.25
CA ARG A 711 -25.01 -10.61 15.72
C ARG A 711 -24.53 -11.94 16.29
N ASN A 712 -23.97 -11.90 17.49
CA ASN A 712 -23.56 -13.05 18.28
C ASN A 712 -22.53 -13.92 17.54
N VAL A 713 -21.52 -13.26 16.96
CA VAL A 713 -20.37 -13.94 16.38
C VAL A 713 -19.38 -14.23 17.50
N ASP A 714 -19.08 -15.51 17.69
CA ASP A 714 -18.15 -15.98 18.70
C ASP A 714 -16.75 -16.13 18.11
N ALA A 715 -15.73 -16.02 18.94
CA ALA A 715 -14.35 -16.22 18.52
C ALA A 715 -14.15 -17.67 18.03
N GLY A 716 -13.53 -17.83 16.86
CA GLY A 716 -13.30 -19.14 16.25
C GLY A 716 -14.51 -19.76 15.56
N ASP A 717 -15.62 -19.01 15.41
CA ASP A 717 -16.73 -19.45 14.58
C ASP A 717 -16.30 -19.72 13.15
N ILE A 718 -16.67 -20.88 12.61
CA ILE A 718 -16.54 -21.17 11.19
C ILE A 718 -17.85 -20.77 10.50
N ILE A 719 -17.78 -19.75 9.65
CA ILE A 719 -18.92 -19.12 9.00
C ILE A 719 -18.93 -19.48 7.52
N ALA A 720 -19.98 -20.19 7.09
CA ALA A 720 -20.22 -20.55 5.71
C ALA A 720 -21.36 -19.70 5.10
N PHE A 721 -21.43 -19.73 3.77
CA PHE A 721 -22.23 -18.79 2.98
C PHE A 721 -23.25 -19.50 2.09
N LYS A 722 -24.38 -18.84 1.86
CA LYS A 722 -25.43 -19.28 0.92
C LYS A 722 -26.03 -18.08 0.20
N LEU A 723 -26.08 -18.14 -1.12
CA LEU A 723 -26.77 -17.18 -1.97
C LEU A 723 -28.11 -17.78 -2.45
N MET A 724 -29.21 -17.06 -2.24
CA MET A 724 -30.51 -17.34 -2.83
C MET A 724 -30.72 -16.42 -4.02
N ASN A 725 -30.91 -16.97 -5.22
CA ASN A 725 -31.39 -16.19 -6.35
C ASN A 725 -32.93 -16.17 -6.31
N ASN A 726 -33.51 -15.07 -5.82
CA ASN A 726 -34.96 -14.89 -5.70
C ASN A 726 -35.65 -14.79 -7.06
N THR A 727 -34.90 -14.51 -8.14
CA THR A 727 -35.42 -14.43 -9.51
C THR A 727 -35.71 -15.81 -10.06
N THR A 728 -34.80 -16.77 -9.86
CA THR A 728 -34.89 -18.13 -10.43
C THR A 728 -35.38 -19.17 -9.42
N GLY A 729 -35.25 -18.89 -8.12
CA GLY A 729 -35.47 -19.86 -7.05
C GLY A 729 -34.26 -20.75 -6.76
N ALA A 730 -33.13 -20.53 -7.44
CA ALA A 730 -31.90 -21.30 -7.23
C ALA A 730 -31.20 -20.93 -5.92
N VAL A 731 -30.51 -21.91 -5.34
CA VAL A 731 -29.71 -21.75 -4.12
C VAL A 731 -28.29 -22.19 -4.43
N PHE A 732 -27.33 -21.34 -4.13
CA PHE A 732 -25.90 -21.60 -4.29
C PHE A 732 -25.22 -21.55 -2.92
N TRP A 733 -24.42 -22.56 -2.65
CA TRP A 733 -23.64 -22.75 -1.43
C TRP A 733 -22.18 -22.40 -1.70
N GLY A 734 -21.49 -21.87 -0.69
CA GLY A 734 -20.06 -21.56 -0.81
C GLY A 734 -19.18 -22.79 -1.11
N VAL A 735 -19.64 -23.96 -0.67
CA VAL A 735 -19.03 -25.28 -0.89
C VAL A 735 -19.69 -25.98 -2.06
N ALA A 736 -18.89 -26.42 -3.05
CA ALA A 736 -19.38 -26.96 -4.32
C ALA A 736 -20.27 -28.21 -4.13
N GLN A 737 -20.01 -29.04 -3.12
CA GLN A 737 -20.76 -30.27 -2.86
C GLN A 737 -22.24 -30.02 -2.53
N GLY A 738 -22.59 -28.80 -2.09
CA GLY A 738 -23.97 -28.37 -1.89
C GLY A 738 -24.71 -27.98 -3.17
N ASN A 739 -24.00 -27.83 -4.30
CA ASN A 739 -24.51 -27.26 -5.54
C ASN A 739 -24.82 -28.31 -6.60
N GLU A 740 -25.36 -27.85 -7.73
CA GLU A 740 -25.70 -28.68 -8.87
C GLU A 740 -24.48 -29.40 -9.46
N THR A 741 -24.77 -30.48 -10.19
CA THR A 741 -23.76 -31.27 -10.88
C THR A 741 -23.87 -31.07 -12.39
N VAL A 742 -22.77 -30.68 -13.04
CA VAL A 742 -22.65 -30.59 -14.51
C VAL A 742 -21.56 -31.56 -14.96
N GLY A 743 -21.88 -32.43 -15.92
CA GLY A 743 -20.92 -33.42 -16.41
C GLY A 743 -20.42 -34.41 -15.35
N GLY A 744 -21.20 -34.63 -14.28
CA GLY A 744 -20.82 -35.52 -13.16
C GLY A 744 -19.91 -34.87 -12.11
N ARG A 745 -19.64 -33.56 -12.19
CA ARG A 745 -18.89 -32.79 -11.19
C ARG A 745 -19.75 -31.69 -10.58
N HIS A 746 -19.54 -31.41 -9.31
CA HIS A 746 -20.16 -30.29 -8.62
C HIS A 746 -19.68 -28.96 -9.21
N VAL A 747 -20.55 -27.95 -9.18
CA VAL A 747 -20.23 -26.60 -9.66
C VAL A 747 -19.88 -25.71 -8.47
N GLY A 748 -18.69 -25.11 -8.52
CA GLY A 748 -18.29 -24.06 -7.60
C GLY A 748 -18.92 -22.72 -7.99
N HIS A 749 -19.48 -22.01 -7.01
CA HIS A 749 -20.10 -20.69 -7.19
C HIS A 749 -19.44 -19.60 -6.36
N LEU A 750 -18.32 -19.89 -5.68
CA LEU A 750 -17.66 -18.98 -4.76
C LEU A 750 -16.20 -18.77 -5.17
N TRP A 751 -15.78 -17.52 -5.26
CA TRP A 751 -14.39 -17.12 -5.52
C TRP A 751 -13.85 -16.36 -4.30
N ASN A 752 -12.67 -16.74 -3.80
CA ASN A 752 -11.99 -16.01 -2.75
C ASN A 752 -11.10 -14.90 -3.31
N TYR A 753 -11.30 -13.67 -2.81
CA TYR A 753 -10.57 -12.47 -3.18
C TYR A 753 -9.53 -12.04 -2.14
N GLY A 754 -9.20 -12.88 -1.14
CA GLY A 754 -8.30 -12.51 -0.03
C GLY A 754 -9.04 -11.93 1.17
N LEU A 755 -8.34 -11.76 2.30
CA LEU A 755 -8.81 -11.33 3.63
C LEU A 755 -10.35 -11.30 3.81
N ASN A 756 -10.92 -12.46 4.11
CA ASN A 756 -12.35 -12.62 4.37
C ASN A 756 -13.29 -11.97 3.33
N THR A 757 -12.89 -11.94 2.06
CA THR A 757 -13.64 -11.37 0.94
C THR A 757 -13.88 -12.42 -0.13
N TRP A 758 -15.14 -12.56 -0.55
CA TRP A 758 -15.55 -13.52 -1.56
C TRP A 758 -16.55 -12.92 -2.54
N GLY A 759 -16.66 -13.53 -3.71
CA GLY A 759 -17.71 -13.24 -4.68
C GLY A 759 -18.45 -14.48 -5.13
N PHE A 760 -19.74 -14.33 -5.39
CA PHE A 760 -20.61 -15.37 -5.92
C PHE A 760 -20.85 -15.22 -7.42
N GLU A 761 -21.06 -16.36 -8.07
CA GLU A 761 -21.88 -16.50 -9.29
C GLU A 761 -23.34 -16.77 -8.90
N ASP A 762 -24.29 -16.15 -9.59
CA ASP A 762 -25.72 -16.24 -9.28
C ASP A 762 -26.53 -17.09 -10.29
N MET A 763 -25.85 -17.74 -11.25
CA MET A 763 -26.45 -18.55 -12.31
C MET A 763 -25.96 -20.02 -12.30
N SER A 764 -26.89 -20.97 -12.48
CA SER A 764 -26.57 -22.39 -12.56
C SER A 764 -25.61 -22.73 -13.71
N GLY A 765 -24.77 -23.74 -13.50
CA GLY A 765 -23.75 -24.17 -14.47
C GLY A 765 -22.48 -23.32 -14.44
N GLY A 766 -22.33 -22.46 -13.44
CA GLY A 766 -21.18 -21.58 -13.23
C GLY A 766 -21.27 -20.26 -14.00
N GLY A 767 -22.48 -19.86 -14.41
CA GLY A 767 -22.78 -18.57 -15.04
C GLY A 767 -21.81 -18.13 -16.13
N ASP A 768 -21.39 -16.87 -16.07
CA ASP A 768 -20.38 -16.30 -16.97
C ASP A 768 -18.95 -16.34 -16.39
N ARG A 769 -18.82 -16.82 -15.14
CA ARG A 769 -17.58 -17.12 -14.42
C ARG A 769 -16.81 -15.89 -13.98
N ASP A 770 -17.42 -14.72 -13.89
CA ASP A 770 -16.78 -13.51 -13.37
C ASP A 770 -16.73 -13.41 -11.83
N TYR A 771 -17.55 -14.21 -11.13
CA TYR A 771 -17.74 -14.31 -9.69
C TYR A 771 -17.87 -12.95 -9.01
N ASN A 772 -18.53 -11.99 -9.67
CA ASN A 772 -18.77 -10.66 -9.14
C ASN A 772 -20.26 -10.31 -9.03
N ASP A 773 -21.18 -11.24 -9.36
CA ASP A 773 -22.63 -11.03 -9.22
C ASP A 773 -23.01 -10.52 -7.83
N LEU A 774 -22.38 -11.08 -6.78
CA LEU A 774 -22.43 -10.55 -5.43
C LEU A 774 -21.09 -10.73 -4.72
N VAL A 775 -20.38 -9.62 -4.46
CA VAL A 775 -19.13 -9.60 -3.69
C VAL A 775 -19.40 -9.12 -2.28
N PHE A 776 -18.78 -9.77 -1.29
CA PHE A 776 -18.92 -9.39 0.11
C PHE A 776 -17.64 -9.60 0.90
N SER A 777 -17.50 -8.84 1.99
CA SER A 777 -16.44 -9.03 3.00
C SER A 777 -17.04 -9.25 4.39
N LEU A 778 -16.39 -10.09 5.20
CA LEU A 778 -16.63 -10.18 6.65
C LEU A 778 -15.50 -9.53 7.43
N ASP A 779 -15.86 -8.58 8.29
CA ASP A 779 -14.92 -7.83 9.10
C ASP A 779 -15.26 -8.00 10.60
N PHE A 780 -14.39 -8.72 11.30
CA PHE A 780 -14.57 -9.11 12.70
C PHE A 780 -14.03 -8.09 13.70
N THR A 781 -13.43 -7.00 13.22
CA THR A 781 -12.70 -6.05 14.08
C THR A 781 -13.29 -4.64 14.04
N SER A 782 -13.85 -4.21 12.90
CA SER A 782 -14.30 -2.82 12.70
C SER A 782 -15.38 -2.34 13.66
N ALA A 783 -16.24 -3.23 14.16
CA ALA A 783 -17.29 -2.87 15.12
C ALA A 783 -16.79 -2.76 16.56
N SER A 784 -15.55 -3.17 16.85
CA SER A 784 -14.97 -3.13 18.19
C SER A 784 -14.66 -1.70 18.65
N GLY A 785 -14.55 -1.51 19.96
CA GLY A 785 -14.31 -0.21 20.58
C GLY A 785 -15.41 0.80 20.24
N HIS A 786 -15.01 1.94 19.67
CA HIS A 786 -15.91 2.99 19.20
C HIS A 786 -16.45 2.76 17.78
N GLY A 787 -16.03 1.69 17.10
CA GLY A 787 -16.48 1.40 15.74
C GLY A 787 -15.95 2.38 14.69
N TRP A 788 -14.73 2.93 14.87
CA TRP A 788 -14.20 3.97 13.97
C TRP A 788 -13.95 3.51 12.54
N LEU A 789 -13.90 2.20 12.31
CA LEU A 789 -13.65 1.56 11.02
C LEU A 789 -14.91 0.96 10.37
N VAL A 790 -16.10 1.08 10.98
CA VAL A 790 -17.35 0.58 10.37
C VAL A 790 -17.59 1.25 9.03
#